data_AF-A0A2G9XKX9-F1
#
_entry.id   AF-A0A2G9XKX9-F1
#
_cell.length_a   1.000
_cell.length_b   1.000
_cell.length_c   1.000
_cell.angle_alpha   90.00
_cell.angle_beta   90.00
_cell.angle_gamma   90.00
#
_symmetry.space_group_name_H-M   'P 1'
#
loop_
_entity.id
_entity.type
_entity.pdbx_description
1 polymer ?
#
loop_
_entity_poly.entity_id
_entity_poly.type
_entity_poly.pdbx_seq_one_letter_code
_entity_poly.pdbx_strand_id
1 'polypeptide(L)'
;LSNLLIRRTRNHILRWYGFDSETHRQIDPSRFRDYQDGRRRAYVMVGGRHQFFPKRELETVEYSIEETYQGLYHELREHLGKARKGQPVKPPPNELTYARYGLWHYVMKEKQKKEPYTSLHRAGSNLRGLIRILLFKWFESSVYAFRETVRRLLAVHRHFLEALSQGIVPAGEDAQAILYEPNQDEEQDLMDALRQVSGKYNVADFDLPRLKEHIAHDIRLLERMLELIEPVTPDRDAKLQTLFGRLSEKPLQVGKKLIFTQYADTARYLFENLNPGGVRQDIDVIFSGDKSKVRVVGRFAPKANPEYRFTAGEKELMMVVAPDVLAEGLNLQDCDKIINYDLHWNPVRLIQRFGRIDRIGSEHDVVYGFNFLPETGIERNLGLRQKLHNRIQEIHDTIGEDSAILDRSEQLNEEAMYAIYEKKGSQLSLFEEEEEFLDLNEAEEIMRQLRRDNPAEYGRIAGLRDGIRAVKPSVTKGLYVFCQAGRYQQLFLLNEKRGITSRDIPRILGVIKCDPELKTLEIPSGYNADVMRVKRQFAETVKQRQAELEHTLSLSQGQRYVLRELRVLFGLSNDDEVKIQINILEKAFRGTMTTAITRELNHIRRNGMAGKHLMRALTELYHQHSMRDWSERRSQRSEDQIIPKIVCSEALL
;
A
#
# COMPACT_ATOMS: atom_id res chain seq x y z
N LEU A 1 -8.14 -36.60 15.19
CA LEU A 1 -7.18 -35.53 15.57
C LEU A 1 -7.07 -34.45 14.49
N SER A 2 -8.14 -34.18 13.73
CA SER A 2 -8.16 -33.21 12.62
C SER A 2 -8.47 -31.77 13.03
N ASN A 3 -8.87 -31.53 14.29
CA ASN A 3 -9.38 -30.22 14.76
C ASN A 3 -8.54 -29.60 15.90
N LEU A 4 -7.23 -29.84 15.95
CA LEU A 4 -6.32 -29.26 16.95
C LEU A 4 -5.21 -28.44 16.27
N LEU A 5 -5.61 -27.43 15.49
CA LEU A 5 -4.74 -26.39 14.93
C LEU A 5 -5.09 -25.03 15.58
N ILE A 6 -5.08 -24.99 16.91
CA ILE A 6 -4.71 -23.73 17.60
C ILE A 6 -3.21 -23.62 17.40
N ARG A 7 -2.68 -22.50 16.90
CA ARG A 7 -1.24 -22.26 16.65
C ARG A 7 -0.41 -22.71 17.87
N ARG A 8 0.20 -23.89 17.81
CA ARG A 8 1.06 -24.45 18.87
C ARG A 8 2.50 -24.41 18.36
N THR A 9 3.42 -23.85 19.14
CA THR A 9 4.85 -23.80 18.82
C THR A 9 5.47 -25.21 18.77
N ARG A 10 6.66 -25.34 18.17
CA ARG A 10 7.39 -26.61 18.07
C ARG A 10 7.61 -27.22 19.45
N ASN A 11 8.00 -26.40 20.43
CA ASN A 11 8.18 -26.75 21.83
C ASN A 11 6.89 -27.24 22.47
N HIS A 12 5.76 -26.58 22.24
CA HIS A 12 4.49 -27.05 22.79
C HIS A 12 4.15 -28.44 22.24
N ILE A 13 4.34 -28.65 20.94
CA ILE A 13 4.05 -29.93 20.32
C ILE A 13 4.97 -31.03 20.88
N LEU A 14 6.29 -30.76 20.96
CA LEU A 14 7.27 -31.72 21.48
C LEU A 14 7.14 -31.95 22.99
N ARG A 15 6.76 -30.95 23.78
CA ARG A 15 6.57 -31.08 25.24
C ARG A 15 5.40 -32.00 25.57
N TRP A 16 4.28 -31.85 24.86
CA TRP A 16 3.06 -32.60 25.18
C TRP A 16 2.93 -33.91 24.40
N TYR A 17 3.54 -34.00 23.22
CA TYR A 17 3.39 -35.15 22.32
C TYR A 17 4.71 -35.71 21.81
N GLY A 18 5.84 -35.14 22.24
CA GLY A 18 7.17 -35.54 21.77
C GLY A 18 7.78 -36.67 22.58
N PHE A 19 8.55 -37.48 21.88
CA PHE A 19 9.32 -38.60 22.38
C PHE A 19 10.78 -38.41 21.96
N ASP A 20 11.70 -38.77 22.84
CA ASP A 20 13.13 -38.83 22.54
C ASP A 20 13.37 -39.97 21.52
N SER A 21 14.12 -39.67 20.46
CA SER A 21 14.30 -40.61 19.34
C SER A 21 15.14 -41.82 19.66
N GLU A 22 15.96 -41.79 20.71
CA GLU A 22 16.86 -42.87 21.10
C GLU A 22 16.22 -43.74 22.19
N THR A 23 15.62 -43.10 23.19
CA THR A 23 15.05 -43.78 24.36
C THR A 23 13.57 -44.12 24.20
N HIS A 24 12.88 -43.54 23.21
CA HIS A 24 11.45 -43.66 22.96
C HIS A 24 10.55 -43.30 24.16
N ARG A 25 11.11 -42.59 25.14
CA ARG A 25 10.37 -42.07 26.29
C ARG A 25 9.84 -40.68 25.97
N GLN A 26 8.72 -40.34 26.61
CA GLN A 26 8.17 -38.99 26.52
C GLN A 26 9.23 -37.99 27.00
N ILE A 27 9.37 -36.87 26.27
CA ILE A 27 10.38 -35.86 26.57
C ILE A 27 10.08 -35.24 27.92
N ASP A 28 11.11 -35.19 28.77
CA ASP A 28 11.06 -34.45 30.02
C ASP A 28 11.09 -32.94 29.73
N PRO A 29 10.03 -32.19 30.07
CA PRO A 29 9.97 -30.74 29.84
C PRO A 29 11.10 -29.97 30.52
N SER A 30 11.74 -30.52 31.57
CA SER A 30 12.85 -29.89 32.29
C SER A 30 14.21 -30.05 31.61
N ARG A 31 14.33 -30.90 30.58
CA ARG A 31 15.57 -31.17 29.83
C ARG A 31 15.43 -30.88 28.33
N PHE A 32 14.65 -29.85 28.00
CA PHE A 32 14.22 -29.58 26.64
C PHE A 32 15.32 -28.94 25.75
N ARG A 33 16.31 -28.28 26.37
CA ARG A 33 17.41 -27.56 25.70
C ARG A 33 18.23 -28.43 24.74
N ASP A 34 18.47 -29.69 25.12
CA ASP A 34 19.23 -30.64 24.29
C ASP A 34 18.54 -30.93 22.94
N TYR A 35 17.20 -30.81 22.87
CA TYR A 35 16.44 -31.01 21.64
C TYR A 35 16.32 -29.73 20.79
N GLN A 36 16.38 -28.55 21.42
CA GLN A 36 16.38 -27.26 20.71
C GLN A 36 17.73 -27.01 20.02
N ASP A 37 18.83 -27.31 20.71
CA ASP A 37 20.19 -27.16 20.17
C ASP A 37 20.53 -28.26 19.13
N GLY A 38 19.64 -29.23 18.94
CA GLY A 38 19.80 -30.36 18.03
C GLY A 38 20.81 -31.41 18.50
N ARG A 39 21.19 -31.43 19.79
CA ARG A 39 22.05 -32.47 20.38
C ARG A 39 21.31 -33.79 20.54
N ARG A 40 20.01 -33.73 20.81
CA ARG A 40 19.08 -34.85 20.82
C ARG A 40 17.99 -34.62 19.81
N ARG A 41 17.44 -35.71 19.26
CA ARG A 41 16.38 -35.65 18.27
C ARG A 41 15.06 -36.10 18.89
N ALA A 42 14.00 -35.40 18.54
CA ALA A 42 12.66 -35.62 19.09
C ALA A 42 11.66 -35.86 17.96
N TYR A 43 10.75 -36.81 18.16
CA TYR A 43 9.66 -37.10 17.24
C TYR A 43 8.30 -37.02 17.91
N VAL A 44 7.26 -36.86 17.11
CA VAL A 44 5.86 -36.99 17.51
C VAL A 44 5.24 -38.13 16.73
N MET A 45 4.34 -38.86 17.39
CA MET A 45 3.55 -39.90 16.72
C MET A 45 2.39 -39.29 15.94
N VAL A 46 2.41 -39.40 14.62
CA VAL A 46 1.31 -38.95 13.74
C VAL A 46 0.92 -40.11 12.82
N GLY A 47 -0.32 -40.57 12.90
CA GLY A 47 -0.82 -41.67 12.07
C GLY A 47 -0.02 -42.98 12.24
N GLY A 48 0.52 -43.24 13.43
CA GLY A 48 1.35 -44.42 13.72
C GLY A 48 2.79 -44.33 13.22
N ARG A 49 3.23 -43.18 12.67
CA ARG A 49 4.58 -42.95 12.18
C ARG A 49 5.31 -41.90 13.03
N HIS A 50 6.62 -42.04 13.12
CA HIS A 50 7.50 -41.05 13.77
C HIS A 50 7.63 -39.86 12.83
N GLN A 51 7.23 -38.68 13.27
CA GLN A 51 7.41 -37.42 12.55
C GLN A 51 8.36 -36.50 13.31
N PHE A 52 9.34 -35.95 12.60
CA PHE A 52 10.35 -35.07 13.16
C PHE A 52 10.10 -33.63 12.73
N PHE A 53 10.57 -32.69 13.54
CA PHE A 53 10.79 -31.32 13.07
C PHE A 53 12.21 -31.22 12.47
N PRO A 54 12.38 -30.45 11.38
CA PRO A 54 13.71 -30.21 10.83
C PRO A 54 14.57 -29.39 11.80
N LYS A 55 15.90 -29.50 11.75
CA LYS A 55 16.80 -28.57 12.43
C LYS A 55 16.84 -27.25 11.64
N ARG A 56 16.76 -26.10 12.30
CA ARG A 56 16.87 -24.79 11.64
C ARG A 56 18.32 -24.30 11.67
N GLU A 57 18.87 -23.95 10.52
CA GLU A 57 20.21 -23.38 10.36
C GLU A 57 20.09 -22.00 9.71
N LEU A 58 20.42 -20.95 10.46
CA LEU A 58 20.34 -19.57 9.98
C LEU A 58 21.71 -19.03 9.55
N GLU A 59 21.72 -18.14 8.57
CA GLU A 59 22.91 -17.40 8.16
C GLU A 59 22.50 -15.96 7.82
N THR A 60 23.23 -15.00 8.36
CA THR A 60 23.13 -13.60 7.96
C THR A 60 24.08 -13.34 6.79
N VAL A 61 23.56 -12.71 5.74
CA VAL A 61 24.31 -12.39 4.53
C VAL A 61 24.50 -10.88 4.48
N GLU A 62 25.75 -10.45 4.59
CA GLU A 62 26.14 -9.04 4.46
C GLU A 62 26.65 -8.76 3.04
N TYR A 63 26.46 -7.53 2.59
CA TYR A 63 26.96 -7.02 1.33
C TYR A 63 27.29 -5.53 1.51
N SER A 64 28.24 -5.04 0.73
CA SER A 64 28.65 -3.64 0.77
C SER A 64 28.48 -2.97 -0.59
N ILE A 65 27.50 -2.07 -0.66
CA ILE A 65 27.35 -1.18 -1.80
C ILE A 65 28.45 -0.10 -1.77
N GLU A 66 28.91 0.34 -0.59
CA GLU A 66 29.98 1.35 -0.48
C GLU A 66 31.33 0.85 -1.01
N GLU A 67 31.67 -0.42 -0.79
CA GLU A 67 32.88 -1.04 -1.37
C GLU A 67 32.80 -1.13 -2.90
N THR A 68 31.60 -1.34 -3.42
CA THR A 68 31.34 -1.49 -4.86
C THR A 68 31.22 -0.14 -5.56
N TYR A 69 30.69 0.87 -4.86
CA TYR A 69 30.39 2.20 -5.36
C TYR A 69 30.80 3.26 -4.33
N GLN A 70 32.06 3.66 -4.40
CA GLN A 70 32.65 4.65 -3.49
C GLN A 70 31.80 5.93 -3.43
N GLY A 71 31.06 6.11 -2.33
CA GLY A 71 30.28 7.32 -2.03
C GLY A 71 28.87 7.41 -2.63
N LEU A 72 28.45 6.50 -3.51
CA LEU A 72 27.11 6.53 -4.12
C LEU A 72 25.99 6.52 -3.06
N TYR A 73 26.11 5.61 -2.09
CA TYR A 73 25.12 5.48 -1.03
C TYR A 73 25.04 6.75 -0.18
N HIS A 74 26.20 7.34 0.13
CA HIS A 74 26.30 8.58 0.89
C HIS A 74 25.64 9.75 0.14
N GLU A 75 25.90 9.89 -1.17
CA GLU A 75 25.33 10.96 -2.01
C GLU A 75 23.80 10.82 -2.12
N LEU A 76 23.29 9.60 -2.40
CA LEU A 76 21.85 9.34 -2.41
C LEU A 76 21.20 9.61 -1.05
N ARG A 77 21.86 9.25 0.04
CA ARG A 77 21.40 9.52 1.41
C ARG A 77 21.33 11.02 1.69
N GLU A 78 22.34 11.79 1.28
CA GLU A 78 22.30 13.25 1.40
C GLU A 78 21.08 13.80 0.67
N HIS A 79 20.84 13.35 -0.56
CA HIS A 79 19.66 13.73 -1.34
C HIS A 79 18.33 13.38 -0.68
N LEU A 80 18.21 12.22 -0.02
CA LEU A 80 17.00 11.86 0.74
C LEU A 80 16.80 12.74 2.00
N GLY A 81 17.87 13.31 2.54
CA GLY A 81 17.84 14.28 3.64
C GLY A 81 17.45 13.72 5.01
N LYS A 82 17.36 14.61 6.00
CA LYS A 82 17.09 14.25 7.41
C LYS A 82 15.65 14.52 7.84
N ALA A 83 15.26 13.94 8.97
CA ALA A 83 14.01 14.31 9.65
C ALA A 83 14.03 15.77 10.09
N ARG A 84 13.10 16.59 9.57
CA ARG A 84 12.97 18.01 9.92
C ARG A 84 11.55 18.31 10.40
N LYS A 85 11.45 19.14 11.44
CA LYS A 85 10.18 19.76 11.86
C LYS A 85 10.00 21.04 11.05
N GLY A 86 8.94 21.11 10.24
CA GLY A 86 8.62 22.29 9.42
C GLY A 86 9.19 22.26 8.00
N GLN A 87 9.14 23.40 7.30
CA GLN A 87 9.70 23.59 5.95
C GLN A 87 10.76 24.71 5.98
N PRO A 88 12.00 24.46 5.53
CA PRO A 88 13.03 25.50 5.47
C PRO A 88 12.60 26.63 4.51
N VAL A 89 13.04 27.87 4.75
CA VAL A 89 12.69 29.04 3.91
C VAL A 89 13.23 28.88 2.49
N LYS A 90 14.49 28.45 2.37
CA LYS A 90 15.15 28.09 1.11
C LYS A 90 15.30 26.58 0.99
N PRO A 91 15.36 26.02 -0.22
CA PRO A 91 15.66 24.60 -0.38
C PRO A 91 17.07 24.30 0.16
N PRO A 92 17.25 23.25 0.98
CA PRO A 92 18.57 22.81 1.39
C PRO A 92 19.33 22.28 0.15
N PRO A 93 20.61 22.63 -0.02
CA PRO A 93 21.32 22.46 -1.30
C PRO A 93 21.34 21.03 -1.82
N ASN A 94 21.50 20.04 -0.92
CA ASN A 94 21.63 18.63 -1.30
C ASN A 94 20.53 17.75 -0.72
N GLU A 95 19.40 18.27 -0.21
CA GLU A 95 18.35 17.44 0.39
C GLU A 95 16.98 17.72 -0.26
N LEU A 96 16.16 16.68 -0.41
CA LEU A 96 14.77 16.81 -0.80
C LEU A 96 13.99 17.64 0.22
N THR A 97 13.17 18.55 -0.29
CA THR A 97 12.31 19.42 0.49
C THR A 97 10.98 18.76 0.85
N TYR A 98 10.57 17.73 0.10
CA TYR A 98 9.28 17.05 0.21
C TYR A 98 8.10 18.04 0.13
N ALA A 99 8.24 19.06 -0.71
CA ALA A 99 7.34 20.20 -0.73
C ALA A 99 5.89 19.80 -1.03
N ARG A 100 5.71 18.94 -2.04
CA ARG A 100 4.41 18.40 -2.46
C ARG A 100 3.65 17.75 -1.30
N TYR A 101 4.37 17.10 -0.39
CA TYR A 101 3.79 16.34 0.72
C TYR A 101 3.52 17.18 1.95
N GLY A 102 3.77 18.49 1.94
CA GLY A 102 3.30 19.37 3.03
C GLY A 102 2.96 20.77 2.57
N LEU A 103 2.02 20.84 1.65
CA LEU A 103 1.49 22.07 1.06
C LEU A 103 1.05 23.11 2.09
N TRP A 104 0.63 22.69 3.29
CA TRP A 104 0.26 23.59 4.38
C TRP A 104 1.33 24.62 4.72
N HIS A 105 2.62 24.26 4.63
CA HIS A 105 3.73 25.18 4.92
C HIS A 105 3.90 26.30 3.89
N TYR A 106 3.23 26.17 2.75
CA TYR A 106 3.23 27.15 1.66
C TYR A 106 1.91 27.93 1.62
N VAL A 107 0.94 27.64 2.48
CA VAL A 107 -0.27 28.45 2.61
C VAL A 107 0.08 29.75 3.33
N MET A 108 -0.42 30.88 2.85
CA MET A 108 -0.22 32.20 3.48
C MET A 108 -0.72 32.19 4.93
N LYS A 109 -0.02 32.90 5.83
CA LYS A 109 -0.26 32.83 7.28
C LYS A 109 -1.70 33.18 7.65
N GLU A 110 -2.31 34.14 6.96
CA GLU A 110 -3.69 34.56 7.20
C GLU A 110 -4.74 33.49 6.80
N LYS A 111 -4.34 32.52 5.97
CA LYS A 111 -5.19 31.45 5.43
C LYS A 111 -5.00 30.10 6.13
N GLN A 112 -3.84 29.86 6.74
CA GLN A 112 -3.51 28.58 7.40
C GLN A 112 -4.49 28.10 8.46
N LYS A 113 -5.17 29.03 9.15
CA LYS A 113 -6.16 28.74 10.20
C LYS A 113 -7.60 28.69 9.70
N LYS A 114 -7.82 28.79 8.38
CA LYS A 114 -9.14 28.79 7.75
C LYS A 114 -9.33 27.49 6.95
N GLU A 115 -10.54 26.96 6.96
CA GLU A 115 -10.91 25.94 5.98
C GLU A 115 -10.82 26.53 4.56
N PRO A 116 -10.42 25.75 3.54
CA PRO A 116 -10.10 24.33 3.59
C PRO A 116 -8.65 23.98 4.01
N TYR A 117 -7.81 24.96 4.34
CA TYR A 117 -6.35 24.81 4.45
C TYR A 117 -5.88 24.09 5.72
N THR A 118 -6.64 24.18 6.81
CA THR A 118 -6.43 23.43 8.06
C THR A 118 -6.34 21.92 7.82
N SER A 119 -7.06 21.39 6.82
CA SER A 119 -6.99 19.97 6.44
C SER A 119 -5.61 19.54 5.88
N LEU A 120 -4.88 20.45 5.23
CA LEU A 120 -3.54 20.18 4.70
C LEU A 120 -2.49 19.99 5.80
N HIS A 121 -2.70 20.57 6.99
CA HIS A 121 -1.78 20.44 8.12
C HIS A 121 -1.71 19.00 8.62
N ARG A 122 -2.88 18.37 8.84
CA ARG A 122 -2.98 17.00 9.36
C ARG A 122 -2.50 15.96 8.36
N ALA A 123 -2.81 16.13 7.08
CA ALA A 123 -2.36 15.22 6.03
C ALA A 123 -0.86 15.36 5.74
N GLY A 124 -0.30 16.58 5.80
CA GLY A 124 1.06 16.85 5.33
C GLY A 124 2.19 16.54 6.32
N SER A 125 1.96 16.58 7.64
CA SER A 125 3.02 16.30 8.62
C SER A 125 3.50 14.85 8.58
N ASN A 126 2.58 13.90 8.38
CA ASN A 126 2.88 12.47 8.42
C ASN A 126 3.40 11.98 7.07
N LEU A 127 2.90 12.54 5.97
CA LEU A 127 3.20 12.09 4.61
C LEU A 127 4.67 12.32 4.23
N ARG A 128 5.27 13.44 4.65
CA ARG A 128 6.71 13.70 4.41
C ARG A 128 7.62 12.66 5.05
N GLY A 129 7.36 12.35 6.32
CA GLY A 129 8.13 11.35 7.06
C GLY A 129 7.99 9.97 6.42
N LEU A 130 6.76 9.62 6.04
CA LEU A 130 6.43 8.37 5.39
C LEU A 130 7.16 8.21 4.04
N ILE A 131 7.05 9.18 3.13
CA ILE A 131 7.68 9.11 1.80
C ILE A 131 9.20 8.98 1.91
N ARG A 132 9.83 9.70 2.85
CA ARG A 132 11.27 9.55 3.09
C ARG A 132 11.62 8.11 3.52
N ILE A 133 10.88 7.56 4.49
CA ILE A 133 11.12 6.18 4.97
C ILE A 133 10.92 5.18 3.83
N LEU A 134 9.87 5.33 3.02
CA LEU A 134 9.60 4.46 1.88
C LEU A 134 10.73 4.50 0.84
N LEU A 135 11.28 5.68 0.54
CA LEU A 135 12.43 5.80 -0.36
C LEU A 135 13.67 5.06 0.14
N PHE A 136 13.95 5.11 1.45
CA PHE A 136 15.01 4.30 2.05
C PHE A 136 14.71 2.80 1.97
N LYS A 137 13.46 2.37 2.20
CA LYS A 137 13.07 0.96 2.11
C LYS A 137 13.19 0.42 0.68
N TRP A 138 12.73 1.18 -0.31
CA TRP A 138 12.87 0.77 -1.71
C TRP A 138 14.33 0.65 -2.12
N PHE A 139 15.18 1.58 -1.65
CA PHE A 139 16.61 1.53 -1.90
C PHE A 139 17.30 0.33 -1.24
N GLU A 140 16.92 -0.01 0.00
CA GLU A 140 17.42 -1.20 0.68
C GLU A 140 16.99 -2.50 -0.03
N SER A 141 15.75 -2.57 -0.51
CA SER A 141 15.25 -3.78 -1.17
C SER A 141 15.99 -4.05 -2.49
N SER A 142 15.99 -3.10 -3.43
CA SER A 142 16.80 -3.17 -4.64
C SER A 142 16.99 -1.81 -5.30
N VAL A 143 18.15 -1.60 -5.94
CA VAL A 143 18.41 -0.39 -6.74
C VAL A 143 17.39 -0.26 -7.87
N TYR A 144 16.92 -1.38 -8.42
CA TYR A 144 15.85 -1.40 -9.42
C TYR A 144 14.52 -0.83 -8.89
N ALA A 145 14.02 -1.31 -7.75
CA ALA A 145 12.77 -0.82 -7.17
C ALA A 145 12.86 0.67 -6.77
N PHE A 146 14.02 1.10 -6.28
CA PHE A 146 14.29 2.52 -6.04
C PHE A 146 14.25 3.32 -7.34
N ARG A 147 14.92 2.87 -8.40
CA ARG A 147 14.96 3.54 -9.71
C ARG A 147 13.56 3.74 -10.28
N GLU A 148 12.74 2.69 -10.31
CA GLU A 148 11.36 2.77 -10.80
C GLU A 148 10.53 3.74 -9.97
N THR A 149 10.74 3.76 -8.65
CA THR A 149 10.03 4.69 -7.78
C THR A 149 10.46 6.13 -7.97
N VAL A 150 11.77 6.41 -8.10
CA VAL A 150 12.27 7.75 -8.39
C VAL A 150 11.78 8.23 -9.76
N ARG A 151 11.72 7.36 -10.78
CA ARG A 151 11.12 7.68 -12.09
C ARG A 151 9.66 8.10 -11.97
N ARG A 152 8.85 7.32 -11.25
CA ARG A 152 7.44 7.65 -10.96
C ARG A 152 7.31 8.98 -10.21
N LEU A 153 8.11 9.19 -9.18
CA LEU A 153 8.11 10.43 -8.41
C LEU A 153 8.52 11.63 -9.28
N LEU A 154 9.55 11.49 -10.11
CA LEU A 154 10.00 12.55 -11.01
C LEU A 154 8.89 12.98 -11.98
N ALA A 155 8.23 12.01 -12.63
CA ALA A 155 7.10 12.28 -13.52
C ALA A 155 5.97 13.03 -12.79
N VAL A 156 5.60 12.55 -11.61
CA VAL A 156 4.59 13.19 -10.75
C VAL A 156 4.98 14.61 -10.35
N HIS A 157 6.24 14.86 -9.99
CA HIS A 157 6.70 16.20 -9.60
C HIS A 157 6.72 17.16 -10.81
N ARG A 158 7.08 16.69 -12.00
CA ARG A 158 7.00 17.47 -13.24
C ARG A 158 5.57 17.87 -13.56
N HIS A 159 4.63 16.91 -13.55
CA HIS A 159 3.20 17.21 -13.73
C HIS A 159 2.66 18.17 -12.65
N PHE A 160 3.11 18.01 -11.41
CA PHE A 160 2.73 18.92 -10.33
C PHE A 160 3.26 20.35 -10.55
N LEU A 161 4.51 20.50 -10.97
CA LEU A 161 5.11 21.80 -11.26
C LEU A 161 4.39 22.50 -12.42
N GLU A 162 4.06 21.75 -13.47
CA GLU A 162 3.31 22.28 -14.61
C GLU A 162 1.90 22.72 -14.20
N ALA A 163 1.20 21.92 -13.38
CA ALA A 163 -0.09 22.31 -12.83
C ALA A 163 0.00 23.63 -12.03
N LEU A 164 1.04 23.81 -11.20
CA LEU A 164 1.30 25.07 -10.49
C LEU A 164 1.56 26.24 -11.47
N SER A 165 2.22 25.99 -12.59
CA SER A 165 2.43 26.98 -13.66
C SER A 165 1.12 27.43 -14.29
N GLN A 166 0.15 26.52 -14.38
CA GLN A 166 -1.21 26.82 -14.85
C GLN A 166 -2.16 27.30 -13.75
N GLY A 167 -1.65 27.62 -12.56
CA GLY A 167 -2.45 28.15 -11.46
C GLY A 167 -3.35 27.11 -10.79
N ILE A 168 -2.98 25.83 -10.87
CA ILE A 168 -3.67 24.70 -10.24
C ILE A 168 -2.81 24.24 -9.07
N VAL A 169 -3.41 23.96 -7.91
CA VAL A 169 -2.72 23.32 -6.77
C VAL A 169 -3.26 21.90 -6.64
N PRO A 170 -2.57 20.87 -7.19
CA PRO A 170 -3.05 19.48 -7.18
C PRO A 170 -3.01 18.86 -5.78
N ALA A 171 -4.03 19.10 -4.97
CA ALA A 171 -4.08 18.66 -3.59
C ALA A 171 -5.34 17.84 -3.30
N GLY A 172 -5.17 16.74 -2.55
CA GLY A 172 -6.23 15.78 -2.23
C GLY A 172 -6.06 14.44 -2.97
N GLU A 173 -6.83 13.44 -2.54
CA GLU A 173 -6.74 12.06 -3.02
C GLU A 173 -7.02 11.95 -4.53
N ASP A 174 -8.07 12.62 -5.02
CA ASP A 174 -8.42 12.61 -6.46
C ASP A 174 -7.30 13.19 -7.33
N ALA A 175 -6.69 14.31 -6.91
CA ALA A 175 -5.56 14.91 -7.62
C ALA A 175 -4.32 14.02 -7.56
N GLN A 176 -4.11 13.33 -6.44
CA GLN A 176 -3.02 12.37 -6.29
C GLN A 176 -3.18 11.19 -7.24
N ALA A 177 -4.37 10.58 -7.32
CA ALA A 177 -4.63 9.46 -8.22
C ALA A 177 -4.33 9.82 -9.70
N ILE A 178 -4.79 10.99 -10.15
CA ILE A 178 -4.54 11.48 -11.52
C ILE A 178 -3.04 11.67 -11.79
N LEU A 179 -2.27 12.15 -10.81
CA LEU A 179 -0.84 12.36 -10.97
C LEU A 179 -0.05 11.05 -11.05
N TYR A 180 -0.43 10.04 -10.27
CA TYR A 180 0.26 8.75 -10.21
C TYR A 180 -0.09 7.83 -11.38
N GLU A 181 -1.34 7.85 -11.83
CA GLU A 181 -1.84 7.07 -12.97
C GLU A 181 -2.53 8.01 -13.98
N PRO A 182 -1.75 8.74 -14.79
CA PRO A 182 -2.33 9.58 -15.82
C PRO A 182 -2.99 8.70 -16.88
N ASN A 183 -4.32 8.68 -16.89
CA ASN A 183 -5.13 8.02 -17.93
C ASN A 183 -5.26 8.85 -19.21
N GLN A 184 -4.52 9.96 -19.32
CA GLN A 184 -4.57 10.92 -20.42
C GLN A 184 -3.20 10.93 -21.09
N ASP A 185 -3.18 10.63 -22.39
CA ASP A 185 -1.93 10.65 -23.19
C ASP A 185 -1.51 12.08 -23.55
N GLU A 186 -2.43 13.05 -23.53
CA GLU A 186 -2.17 14.46 -23.83
C GLU A 186 -2.02 15.29 -22.54
N GLU A 187 -0.95 16.10 -22.49
CA GLU A 187 -0.64 16.99 -21.35
C GLU A 187 -1.78 17.96 -21.01
N GLN A 188 -2.45 18.48 -22.05
CA GLN A 188 -3.54 19.45 -21.87
C GLN A 188 -4.78 18.81 -21.24
N ASP A 189 -5.09 17.56 -21.58
CA ASP A 189 -6.18 16.80 -20.99
C ASP A 189 -5.88 16.40 -19.53
N LEU A 190 -4.62 16.10 -19.21
CA LEU A 190 -4.18 15.87 -17.83
C LEU A 190 -4.40 17.12 -16.96
N MET A 191 -4.02 18.30 -17.45
CA MET A 191 -4.18 19.57 -16.71
C MET A 191 -5.65 19.94 -16.50
N ASP A 192 -6.50 19.70 -17.50
CA ASP A 192 -7.94 19.89 -17.39
C ASP A 192 -8.54 18.94 -16.33
N ALA A 193 -8.12 17.68 -16.29
CA ALA A 193 -8.54 16.72 -15.26
C ALA A 193 -8.10 17.17 -13.85
N LEU A 194 -6.85 17.61 -13.70
CA LEU A 194 -6.34 18.15 -12.43
C LEU A 194 -7.11 19.38 -11.97
N ARG A 195 -7.44 20.30 -12.89
CA ARG A 195 -8.19 21.51 -12.57
C ARG A 195 -9.60 21.21 -12.06
N GLN A 196 -10.26 20.18 -12.58
CA GLN A 196 -11.60 19.76 -12.15
C GLN A 196 -11.61 19.28 -10.69
N VAL A 197 -10.58 18.56 -10.26
CA VAL A 197 -10.52 17.99 -8.91
C VAL A 197 -9.84 18.91 -7.89
N SER A 198 -9.10 19.92 -8.35
CA SER A 198 -8.29 20.82 -7.50
C SER A 198 -8.97 22.14 -7.14
N GLY A 199 -10.25 22.33 -7.51
CA GLY A 199 -10.99 23.60 -7.30
C GLY A 199 -11.17 24.00 -5.82
N LYS A 200 -10.86 23.11 -4.88
CA LYS A 200 -10.95 23.34 -3.43
C LYS A 200 -9.93 24.38 -2.92
N TYR A 201 -8.77 24.52 -3.57
CA TYR A 201 -7.69 25.36 -3.08
C TYR A 201 -7.43 26.52 -4.03
N ASN A 202 -7.49 27.75 -3.51
CA ASN A 202 -7.17 28.92 -4.32
C ASN A 202 -5.65 29.07 -4.40
N VAL A 203 -5.12 29.06 -5.61
CA VAL A 203 -3.69 29.21 -5.89
C VAL A 203 -3.10 30.50 -5.29
N ALA A 204 -3.88 31.58 -5.21
CA ALA A 204 -3.47 32.86 -4.64
C ALA A 204 -3.26 32.83 -3.12
N ASP A 205 -3.78 31.81 -2.44
CA ASP A 205 -3.61 31.62 -0.99
C ASP A 205 -2.30 30.87 -0.66
N PHE A 206 -1.47 30.58 -1.66
CA PHE A 206 -0.16 29.94 -1.50
C PHE A 206 0.99 30.87 -1.88
N ASP A 207 2.11 30.72 -1.19
CA ASP A 207 3.43 31.22 -1.59
C ASP A 207 3.95 30.40 -2.78
N LEU A 208 3.41 30.70 -3.96
CA LEU A 208 3.72 29.98 -5.19
C LEU A 208 5.17 30.11 -5.64
N PRO A 209 5.84 31.28 -5.54
CA PRO A 209 7.25 31.37 -5.90
C PRO A 209 8.08 30.37 -5.11
N ARG A 210 7.90 30.32 -3.78
CA ARG A 210 8.63 29.40 -2.91
C ARG A 210 8.25 27.94 -3.14
N LEU A 211 6.96 27.64 -3.34
CA LEU A 211 6.51 26.28 -3.63
C LEU A 211 7.09 25.77 -4.95
N LYS A 212 7.06 26.57 -6.02
CA LYS A 212 7.64 26.21 -7.31
C LYS A 212 9.15 26.03 -7.22
N GLU A 213 9.85 26.92 -6.51
CA GLU A 213 11.30 26.81 -6.28
C GLU A 213 11.64 25.47 -5.61
N HIS A 214 10.91 25.09 -4.56
CA HIS A 214 11.14 23.85 -3.84
C HIS A 214 10.77 22.60 -4.65
N ILE A 215 9.69 22.63 -5.43
CA ILE A 215 9.34 21.51 -6.31
C ILE A 215 10.38 21.36 -7.43
N ALA A 216 10.81 22.46 -8.05
CA ALA A 216 11.87 22.43 -9.05
C ALA A 216 13.20 21.93 -8.47
N HIS A 217 13.48 22.27 -7.20
CA HIS A 217 14.61 21.71 -6.46
C HIS A 217 14.49 20.20 -6.26
N ASP A 218 13.33 19.71 -5.81
CA ASP A 218 13.08 18.29 -5.65
C ASP A 218 13.23 17.54 -6.98
N ILE A 219 12.73 18.11 -8.10
CA ILE A 219 12.90 17.56 -9.45
C ILE A 219 14.39 17.39 -9.79
N ARG A 220 15.21 18.43 -9.60
CA ARG A 220 16.66 18.36 -9.88
C ARG A 220 17.35 17.27 -9.06
N LEU A 221 16.97 17.13 -7.79
CA LEU A 221 17.54 16.07 -6.94
C LEU A 221 17.06 14.68 -7.35
N LEU A 222 15.80 14.51 -7.75
CA LEU A 222 15.31 13.23 -8.27
C LEU A 222 16.01 12.87 -9.60
N GLU A 223 16.24 13.84 -10.49
CA GLU A 223 17.04 13.66 -11.71
C GLU A 223 18.47 13.23 -11.37
N ARG A 224 19.10 13.93 -10.43
CA ARG A 224 20.44 13.58 -9.94
C ARG A 224 20.49 12.17 -9.34
N MET A 225 19.50 11.78 -8.53
CA MET A 225 19.39 10.42 -8.00
C MET A 225 19.29 9.39 -9.13
N LEU A 226 18.53 9.66 -10.19
CA LEU A 226 18.44 8.77 -11.36
C LEU A 226 19.79 8.66 -12.08
N GLU A 227 20.47 9.78 -12.32
CA GLU A 227 21.80 9.79 -12.94
C GLU A 227 22.81 8.98 -12.13
N LEU A 228 22.75 9.07 -10.81
CA LEU A 228 23.64 8.35 -9.89
C LEU A 228 23.42 6.82 -9.93
N ILE A 229 22.17 6.38 -10.09
CA ILE A 229 21.83 4.95 -10.10
C ILE A 229 21.77 4.34 -11.51
N GLU A 230 21.73 5.14 -12.57
CA GLU A 230 21.69 4.64 -13.95
C GLU A 230 22.87 3.69 -14.29
N PRO A 231 24.12 3.94 -13.84
CA PRO A 231 25.25 3.04 -14.08
C PRO A 231 25.18 1.71 -13.30
N VAL A 232 24.25 1.57 -12.35
CA VAL A 232 24.09 0.36 -11.53
C VAL A 232 23.27 -0.67 -12.31
N THR A 233 23.93 -1.33 -13.25
CA THR A 233 23.37 -2.45 -14.01
C THR A 233 23.35 -3.73 -13.16
N PRO A 234 22.57 -4.77 -13.53
CA PRO A 234 22.49 -5.99 -12.73
C PRO A 234 23.83 -6.67 -12.48
N ASP A 235 24.76 -6.63 -13.43
CA ASP A 235 26.14 -7.14 -13.31
C ASP A 235 26.96 -6.38 -12.26
N ARG A 236 26.55 -5.17 -11.90
CA ARG A 236 27.21 -4.33 -10.90
C ARG A 236 26.40 -4.21 -9.61
N ASP A 237 25.20 -4.76 -9.53
CA ASP A 237 24.39 -4.75 -8.31
C ASP A 237 25.00 -5.70 -7.27
N ALA A 238 25.70 -5.14 -6.28
CA ALA A 238 26.42 -5.91 -5.26
C ALA A 238 25.51 -6.92 -4.54
N LYS A 239 24.26 -6.56 -4.24
CA LYS A 239 23.33 -7.42 -3.52
C LYS A 239 22.91 -8.61 -4.39
N LEU A 240 22.64 -8.35 -5.67
CA LEU A 240 22.33 -9.38 -6.66
C LEU A 240 23.54 -10.28 -6.95
N GLN A 241 24.74 -9.72 -7.06
CA GLN A 241 25.97 -10.49 -7.26
C GLN A 241 26.28 -11.38 -6.03
N THR A 242 26.07 -10.86 -4.81
CA THR A 242 26.14 -11.67 -3.59
C THR A 242 25.13 -12.81 -3.62
N LEU A 243 23.89 -12.57 -4.07
CA LEU A 243 22.91 -13.64 -4.25
C LEU A 243 23.39 -14.71 -5.23
N PHE A 244 23.94 -14.34 -6.40
CA PHE A 244 24.49 -15.31 -7.35
C PHE A 244 25.66 -16.11 -6.77
N GLY A 245 26.56 -15.45 -6.03
CA GLY A 245 27.66 -16.10 -5.32
C GLY A 245 27.15 -17.14 -4.32
N ARG A 246 26.23 -16.73 -3.42
CA ARG A 246 25.63 -17.63 -2.42
C ARG A 246 24.85 -18.77 -3.07
N LEU A 247 24.10 -18.53 -4.15
CA LEU A 247 23.39 -19.57 -4.91
C LEU A 247 24.32 -20.60 -5.56
N SER A 248 25.59 -20.26 -5.76
CA SER A 248 26.61 -21.16 -6.33
C SER A 248 27.31 -22.02 -5.28
N GLU A 249 27.13 -21.71 -3.99
CA GLU A 249 27.81 -22.34 -2.87
C GLU A 249 26.87 -23.24 -2.06
N LYS A 250 27.41 -24.26 -1.39
CA LYS A 250 26.61 -25.07 -0.47
C LYS A 250 26.23 -24.24 0.77
N PRO A 251 25.02 -24.44 1.33
CA PRO A 251 24.03 -25.44 0.91
C PRO A 251 23.10 -24.95 -0.21
N LEU A 252 23.10 -23.67 -0.59
CA LEU A 252 22.19 -23.08 -1.59
C LEU A 252 22.37 -23.60 -3.02
N GLN A 253 23.50 -24.22 -3.36
CA GLN A 253 23.71 -24.82 -4.68
C GLN A 253 22.70 -25.94 -4.98
N VAL A 254 22.23 -26.67 -3.97
CA VAL A 254 21.41 -27.89 -4.12
C VAL A 254 20.01 -27.73 -3.53
N GLY A 255 19.06 -28.59 -3.93
CA GLY A 255 17.68 -28.57 -3.40
C GLY A 255 16.82 -27.40 -3.89
N LYS A 256 15.66 -27.19 -3.24
CA LYS A 256 14.67 -26.16 -3.60
C LYS A 256 14.94 -24.86 -2.84
N LYS A 257 14.66 -23.72 -3.47
CA LYS A 257 14.89 -22.39 -2.90
C LYS A 257 13.64 -21.52 -3.02
N LEU A 258 13.28 -20.87 -1.93
CA LEU A 258 12.23 -19.87 -1.89
C LEU A 258 12.84 -18.52 -1.52
N ILE A 259 12.79 -17.56 -2.46
CA ILE A 259 13.34 -16.22 -2.29
C ILE A 259 12.19 -15.26 -1.99
N PHE A 260 12.24 -14.62 -0.82
CA PHE A 260 11.27 -13.62 -0.39
C PHE A 260 11.80 -12.20 -0.55
N THR A 261 10.90 -11.30 -0.91
CA THR A 261 11.10 -9.84 -0.94
C THR A 261 9.82 -9.14 -0.54
N GLN A 262 9.92 -7.92 0.00
CA GLN A 262 8.76 -7.08 0.30
C GLN A 262 8.06 -6.57 -0.95
N TYR A 263 8.79 -6.33 -2.05
CA TYR A 263 8.27 -5.58 -3.19
C TYR A 263 8.16 -6.42 -4.46
N ALA A 264 7.04 -6.30 -5.15
CA ALA A 264 6.80 -6.99 -6.42
C ALA A 264 7.77 -6.57 -7.53
N ASP A 265 8.17 -5.30 -7.57
CA ASP A 265 9.18 -4.81 -8.54
C ASP A 265 10.55 -5.50 -8.30
N THR A 266 10.94 -5.70 -7.03
CA THR A 266 12.14 -6.48 -6.69
C THR A 266 11.98 -7.96 -7.07
N ALA A 267 10.81 -8.58 -6.83
CA ALA A 267 10.59 -9.97 -7.20
C ALA A 267 10.70 -10.21 -8.71
N ARG A 268 10.14 -9.30 -9.51
CA ARG A 268 10.28 -9.32 -10.97
C ARG A 268 11.73 -9.15 -11.40
N TYR A 269 12.43 -8.16 -10.84
CA TYR A 269 13.84 -7.91 -11.10
C TYR A 269 14.71 -9.14 -10.81
N LEU A 270 14.50 -9.79 -9.66
CA LEU A 270 15.22 -11.01 -9.30
C LEU A 270 14.93 -12.14 -10.29
N PHE A 271 13.66 -12.36 -10.65
CA PHE A 271 13.28 -13.40 -11.60
C PHE A 271 13.93 -13.21 -12.98
N GLU A 272 13.89 -11.99 -13.52
CA GLU A 272 14.49 -11.66 -14.82
C GLU A 272 16.00 -11.90 -14.85
N ASN A 273 16.69 -11.67 -13.73
CA ASN A 273 18.14 -11.89 -13.63
C ASN A 273 18.51 -13.34 -13.29
N LEU A 274 17.70 -14.05 -12.50
CA LEU A 274 17.90 -15.46 -12.17
C LEU A 274 17.54 -16.38 -13.35
N ASN A 275 16.64 -15.94 -14.23
CA ASN A 275 16.18 -16.66 -15.41
C ASN A 275 16.16 -15.76 -16.66
N PRO A 276 17.33 -15.31 -17.14
CA PRO A 276 17.42 -14.41 -18.28
C PRO A 276 16.81 -15.05 -19.53
N GLY A 277 15.87 -14.35 -20.17
CA GLY A 277 15.16 -14.83 -21.35
C GLY A 277 14.14 -15.95 -21.08
N GLY A 278 13.86 -16.29 -19.81
CA GLY A 278 12.85 -17.30 -19.45
C GLY A 278 13.19 -18.72 -19.89
N VAL A 279 14.46 -19.00 -20.20
CA VAL A 279 14.91 -20.28 -20.76
C VAL A 279 14.89 -21.43 -19.75
N ARG A 280 15.03 -21.11 -18.45
CA ARG A 280 14.97 -22.09 -17.38
C ARG A 280 13.54 -22.36 -16.95
N GLN A 281 13.09 -23.58 -17.18
CA GLN A 281 11.74 -24.02 -16.80
C GLN A 281 11.61 -24.35 -15.31
N ASP A 282 12.72 -24.44 -14.57
CA ASP A 282 12.77 -24.78 -13.14
C ASP A 282 12.79 -23.56 -12.20
N ILE A 283 12.67 -22.34 -12.75
CA ILE A 283 12.58 -21.10 -12.01
C ILE A 283 11.28 -20.39 -12.38
N ASP A 284 10.53 -19.90 -11.38
CA ASP A 284 9.33 -19.10 -11.61
C ASP A 284 9.20 -18.02 -10.53
N VAL A 285 8.23 -17.12 -10.70
CA VAL A 285 7.93 -16.05 -9.74
C VAL A 285 6.43 -15.99 -9.49
N ILE A 286 6.06 -15.75 -8.24
CA ILE A 286 4.65 -15.56 -7.89
C ILE A 286 4.25 -14.13 -8.26
N PHE A 287 3.50 -13.99 -9.34
CA PHE A 287 2.81 -12.77 -9.73
C PHE A 287 1.37 -12.74 -9.20
N SER A 288 0.74 -11.56 -9.17
CA SER A 288 -0.71 -11.45 -8.95
C SER A 288 -1.45 -12.26 -10.02
N GLY A 289 -2.33 -13.20 -9.63
CA GLY A 289 -2.91 -14.18 -10.54
C GLY A 289 -3.16 -15.55 -9.90
N ASP A 290 -4.39 -15.87 -9.47
CA ASP A 290 -4.73 -17.16 -8.79
C ASP A 290 -4.34 -18.36 -9.66
N LYS A 291 -4.62 -18.27 -10.97
CA LYS A 291 -4.27 -19.32 -11.94
C LYS A 291 -2.77 -19.49 -12.14
N SER A 292 -1.98 -18.44 -11.92
CA SER A 292 -0.51 -18.54 -11.96
C SER A 292 0.04 -19.04 -10.62
N LYS A 293 -0.54 -18.59 -9.51
CA LYS A 293 -0.14 -18.93 -8.15
C LYS A 293 -0.33 -20.42 -7.85
N VAL A 294 -1.52 -20.97 -8.09
CA VAL A 294 -1.78 -22.42 -7.90
C VAL A 294 -0.84 -23.26 -8.75
N ARG A 295 -0.58 -22.85 -10.00
CA ARG A 295 0.36 -23.52 -10.91
C ARG A 295 1.79 -23.48 -10.36
N VAL A 296 2.28 -22.31 -9.95
CA VAL A 296 3.64 -22.15 -9.39
C VAL A 296 3.79 -22.95 -8.10
N VAL A 297 2.82 -22.88 -7.19
CA VAL A 297 2.84 -23.64 -5.91
C VAL A 297 2.82 -25.14 -6.18
N GLY A 298 1.93 -25.62 -7.05
CA GLY A 298 1.82 -27.03 -7.40
C GLY A 298 3.08 -27.57 -8.07
N ARG A 299 3.73 -26.79 -8.94
CA ARG A 299 5.01 -27.17 -9.55
C ARG A 299 6.17 -27.09 -8.57
N PHE A 300 6.13 -26.19 -7.59
CA PHE A 300 7.22 -25.99 -6.63
C PHE A 300 7.15 -26.95 -5.44
N ALA A 301 5.97 -27.32 -4.98
CA ALA A 301 5.78 -28.23 -3.85
C ALA A 301 4.73 -29.31 -4.17
N PRO A 302 4.99 -30.19 -5.17
CA PRO A 302 4.02 -31.19 -5.59
C PRO A 302 3.69 -32.24 -4.52
N LYS A 303 4.58 -32.51 -3.55
CA LYS A 303 4.30 -33.46 -2.46
C LYS A 303 3.35 -32.84 -1.43
N ALA A 304 3.56 -31.57 -1.09
CA ALA A 304 2.67 -30.84 -0.19
C ALA A 304 1.32 -30.46 -0.84
N ASN A 305 1.23 -30.49 -2.17
CA ASN A 305 0.02 -30.18 -2.95
C ASN A 305 -0.32 -31.36 -3.88
N PRO A 306 -0.67 -32.55 -3.33
CA PRO A 306 -0.82 -33.80 -4.08
C PRO A 306 -2.01 -33.81 -5.04
N GLU A 307 -2.89 -32.81 -4.98
CA GLU A 307 -3.98 -32.56 -5.92
C GLU A 307 -3.49 -31.98 -7.25
N TYR A 308 -2.32 -31.34 -7.28
CA TYR A 308 -1.78 -30.76 -8.50
C TYR A 308 -1.34 -31.84 -9.49
N ARG A 309 -1.62 -31.61 -10.78
CA ARG A 309 -1.25 -32.50 -11.88
C ARG A 309 -0.46 -31.70 -12.90
N PHE A 310 0.76 -32.14 -13.17
CA PHE A 310 1.60 -31.54 -14.21
C PHE A 310 0.92 -31.69 -15.56
N THR A 311 0.86 -30.60 -16.32
CA THR A 311 0.48 -30.62 -17.73
C THR A 311 1.69 -30.97 -18.61
N ALA A 312 1.44 -31.39 -19.85
CA ALA A 312 2.51 -31.80 -20.77
C ALA A 312 3.51 -30.65 -20.99
N GLY A 313 4.79 -30.90 -20.71
CA GLY A 313 5.87 -29.92 -20.82
C GLY A 313 6.14 -29.10 -19.54
N GLU A 314 5.32 -29.23 -18.50
CA GLU A 314 5.63 -28.63 -17.20
C GLU A 314 6.71 -29.43 -16.47
N LYS A 315 7.65 -28.69 -15.86
CA LYS A 315 8.66 -29.25 -14.96
C LYS A 315 8.45 -28.75 -13.55
N GLU A 316 8.88 -29.57 -12.60
CA GLU A 316 8.96 -29.20 -11.19
C GLU A 316 9.88 -27.98 -11.02
N LEU A 317 9.47 -27.04 -10.18
CA LEU A 317 10.24 -25.83 -9.90
C LEU A 317 11.25 -26.09 -8.77
N MET A 318 12.47 -25.63 -8.99
CA MET A 318 13.57 -25.69 -8.03
C MET A 318 13.82 -24.34 -7.35
N MET A 319 13.35 -23.24 -7.94
CA MET A 319 13.47 -21.92 -7.37
C MET A 319 12.19 -21.11 -7.62
N VAL A 320 11.69 -20.47 -6.57
CA VAL A 320 10.57 -19.53 -6.66
C VAL A 320 10.94 -18.22 -5.99
N VAL A 321 10.68 -17.11 -6.67
CA VAL A 321 10.72 -15.76 -6.09
C VAL A 321 9.30 -15.34 -5.74
N ALA A 322 9.08 -14.79 -4.54
CA ALA A 322 7.75 -14.42 -4.07
C ALA A 322 7.75 -13.13 -3.22
N PRO A 323 6.84 -12.19 -3.52
CA PRO A 323 6.48 -11.13 -2.57
C PRO A 323 5.75 -11.69 -1.35
N ASP A 324 5.97 -11.11 -0.16
CA ASP A 324 5.34 -11.55 1.10
C ASP A 324 3.82 -11.74 1.00
N VAL A 325 3.14 -10.72 0.46
CA VAL A 325 1.67 -10.68 0.30
C VAL A 325 1.16 -11.86 -0.51
N LEU A 326 1.95 -12.30 -1.48
CA LEU A 326 1.54 -13.33 -2.43
C LEU A 326 1.81 -14.75 -1.93
N ALA A 327 2.67 -14.91 -0.92
CA ALA A 327 3.08 -16.21 -0.40
C ALA A 327 2.39 -16.62 0.91
N GLU A 328 1.57 -15.73 1.49
CA GLU A 328 0.80 -16.02 2.69
C GLU A 328 -0.21 -17.18 2.44
N GLY A 329 -0.39 -18.03 3.45
CA GLY A 329 -1.30 -19.19 3.40
C GLY A 329 -0.82 -20.40 2.58
N LEU A 330 0.31 -20.32 1.84
CA LEU A 330 0.71 -21.41 0.94
C LEU A 330 1.42 -22.57 1.64
N ASN A 331 1.25 -23.78 1.07
CA ASN A 331 1.93 -25.01 1.45
C ASN A 331 3.15 -25.23 0.56
N LEU A 332 4.34 -24.89 1.06
CA LEU A 332 5.60 -24.92 0.31
C LEU A 332 6.65 -25.84 0.96
N GLN A 333 6.17 -26.88 1.65
CA GLN A 333 6.97 -27.70 2.59
C GLN A 333 8.04 -28.55 1.90
N ASP A 334 7.91 -28.80 0.59
CA ASP A 334 8.93 -29.48 -0.21
C ASP A 334 10.25 -28.70 -0.24
N CYS A 335 10.22 -27.41 0.06
CA CYS A 335 11.40 -26.53 0.11
C CYS A 335 12.14 -26.65 1.45
N ASP A 336 13.47 -26.55 1.41
CA ASP A 336 14.34 -26.57 2.59
C ASP A 336 15.18 -25.30 2.75
N LYS A 337 15.08 -24.33 1.84
CA LYS A 337 15.89 -23.09 1.87
C LYS A 337 15.03 -21.87 1.66
N ILE A 338 15.04 -20.98 2.64
CA ILE A 338 14.47 -19.64 2.55
C ILE A 338 15.60 -18.63 2.39
N ILE A 339 15.45 -17.75 1.41
CA ILE A 339 16.32 -16.58 1.24
C ILE A 339 15.44 -15.35 1.44
N ASN A 340 15.66 -14.63 2.53
CA ASN A 340 15.06 -13.34 2.79
C ASN A 340 15.96 -12.28 2.12
N TYR A 341 15.63 -11.89 0.89
CA TYR A 341 16.41 -10.92 0.12
C TYR A 341 16.32 -9.51 0.71
N ASP A 342 15.20 -9.19 1.37
CA ASP A 342 15.07 -8.03 2.24
C ASP A 342 14.29 -8.40 3.52
N LEU A 343 14.55 -7.64 4.59
CA LEU A 343 13.96 -7.88 5.90
C LEU A 343 12.72 -7.03 6.12
N HIS A 344 11.63 -7.70 6.47
CA HIS A 344 10.41 -7.02 6.87
C HIS A 344 10.58 -6.38 8.26
N TRP A 345 10.09 -5.15 8.45
CA TRP A 345 10.18 -4.41 9.71
C TRP A 345 9.36 -5.02 10.86
N ASN A 346 8.43 -5.90 10.49
CA ASN A 346 7.63 -6.70 11.41
C ASN A 346 8.22 -8.12 11.45
N PRO A 347 8.89 -8.53 12.55
CA PRO A 347 9.50 -9.86 12.68
C PRO A 347 8.49 -11.01 12.57
N VAL A 348 7.20 -10.77 12.85
CA VAL A 348 6.13 -11.76 12.61
C VAL A 348 6.11 -12.23 11.16
N ARG A 349 6.43 -11.36 10.20
CA ARG A 349 6.53 -11.78 8.78
C ARG A 349 7.68 -12.75 8.55
N LEU A 350 8.84 -12.55 9.17
CA LEU A 350 9.98 -13.49 9.06
C LEU A 350 9.61 -14.86 9.63
N ILE A 351 8.94 -14.89 10.79
CA ILE A 351 8.42 -16.12 11.41
C ILE A 351 7.45 -16.84 10.46
N GLN A 352 6.50 -16.09 9.88
CA GLN A 352 5.54 -16.63 8.91
C GLN A 352 6.22 -17.17 7.63
N ARG A 353 7.33 -16.56 7.19
CA ARG A 353 8.15 -17.07 6.08
C ARG A 353 8.76 -18.42 6.45
N PHE A 354 9.40 -18.53 7.62
CA PHE A 354 9.98 -19.80 8.09
C PHE A 354 8.93 -20.90 8.30
N GLY A 355 7.75 -20.56 8.82
CA GLY A 355 6.63 -21.48 8.96
C GLY A 355 6.09 -22.06 7.63
N ARG A 356 6.62 -21.63 6.47
CA ARG A 356 6.32 -22.26 5.17
C ARG A 356 7.08 -23.57 4.95
N ILE A 357 8.26 -23.73 5.56
CA ILE A 357 9.12 -24.91 5.40
C ILE A 357 9.41 -25.62 6.73
N ASP A 358 9.38 -24.89 7.85
CA ASP A 358 9.62 -25.45 9.18
C ASP A 358 8.32 -26.00 9.77
N ARG A 359 8.01 -27.25 9.41
CA ARG A 359 6.80 -27.96 9.85
C ARG A 359 7.09 -29.41 10.24
N ILE A 360 6.22 -29.96 11.08
CA ILE A 360 6.27 -31.37 11.49
C ILE A 360 6.05 -32.30 10.29
N GLY A 361 6.90 -33.31 10.16
CA GLY A 361 6.84 -34.25 9.04
C GLY A 361 7.43 -33.71 7.74
N SER A 362 8.26 -32.67 7.82
CA SER A 362 9.18 -32.32 6.74
C SER A 362 10.06 -33.53 6.41
N GLU A 363 10.29 -33.78 5.12
CA GLU A 363 11.22 -34.82 4.65
C GLU A 363 12.69 -34.39 4.86
N HIS A 364 12.92 -33.10 5.15
CA HIS A 364 14.25 -32.55 5.32
C HIS A 364 14.68 -32.64 6.78
N ASP A 365 15.89 -33.17 7.03
CA ASP A 365 16.48 -33.17 8.37
C ASP A 365 16.88 -31.76 8.82
N VAL A 366 17.19 -30.88 7.87
CA VAL A 366 17.67 -29.52 8.10
C VAL A 366 16.96 -28.57 7.14
N VAL A 367 16.51 -27.42 7.66
CA VAL A 367 16.01 -26.29 6.88
C VAL A 367 16.93 -25.09 7.09
N TYR A 368 17.16 -24.34 6.03
CA TYR A 368 18.11 -23.22 6.01
C TYR A 368 17.40 -21.88 5.80
N GLY A 369 17.88 -20.87 6.50
CA GLY A 369 17.45 -19.49 6.37
C GLY A 369 18.61 -18.55 6.09
N PHE A 370 18.54 -17.82 4.98
CA PHE A 370 19.54 -16.83 4.57
C PHE A 370 18.93 -15.45 4.66
N ASN A 371 19.45 -14.61 5.56
CA ASN A 371 18.90 -13.30 5.87
C ASN A 371 19.83 -12.20 5.35
N PHE A 372 19.49 -11.58 4.22
CA PHE A 372 20.24 -10.44 3.70
C PHE A 372 20.02 -9.26 4.63
N LEU A 373 21.09 -8.79 5.29
CA LEU A 373 21.01 -7.64 6.17
C LEU A 373 21.02 -6.34 5.35
N PRO A 374 20.38 -5.27 5.85
CA PRO A 374 20.54 -3.95 5.24
C PRO A 374 22.01 -3.58 5.14
N GLU A 375 22.38 -2.86 4.07
CA GLU A 375 23.74 -2.33 3.92
C GLU A 375 24.11 -1.47 5.14
N THR A 376 25.39 -1.55 5.54
CA THR A 376 25.90 -0.99 6.80
C THR A 376 25.72 0.53 6.94
N GLY A 377 25.79 1.29 5.85
CA GLY A 377 25.53 2.73 5.77
C GLY A 377 24.06 3.10 5.99
N ILE A 378 23.12 2.28 5.49
CA ILE A 378 21.67 2.40 5.79
C ILE A 378 21.43 2.15 7.29
N GLU A 379 22.03 1.07 7.80
CA GLU A 379 21.81 0.58 9.15
C GLU A 379 22.20 1.60 10.20
N ARG A 380 23.35 2.28 10.04
CA ARG A 380 23.83 3.34 10.96
C ARG A 380 22.83 4.48 11.19
N ASN A 381 21.90 4.72 10.25
CA ASN A 381 20.95 5.83 10.34
C ASN A 381 19.52 5.41 10.70
N LEU A 382 19.07 4.24 10.21
CA LEU A 382 17.72 3.73 10.51
C LEU A 382 17.68 2.92 11.80
N GLY A 383 18.81 2.33 12.20
CA GLY A 383 18.90 1.34 13.27
C GLY A 383 17.95 0.17 13.02
N LEU A 384 17.84 -0.28 11.77
CA LEU A 384 16.84 -1.28 11.39
C LEU A 384 17.12 -2.60 12.09
N ARG A 385 18.34 -3.10 11.99
CA ARG A 385 18.82 -4.31 12.68
C ARG A 385 18.62 -4.17 14.18
N GLN A 386 18.96 -3.03 14.78
CA GLN A 386 18.74 -2.84 16.22
C GLN A 386 17.26 -2.85 16.59
N LYS A 387 16.39 -2.19 15.82
CA LYS A 387 14.93 -2.18 16.05
C LYS A 387 14.32 -3.55 15.85
N LEU A 388 14.72 -4.26 14.79
CA LEU A 388 14.28 -5.63 14.51
C LEU A 388 14.74 -6.56 15.62
N HIS A 389 16.00 -6.44 16.04
CA HIS A 389 16.55 -7.22 17.15
C HIS A 389 15.82 -6.93 18.46
N ASN A 390 15.59 -5.66 18.80
CA ASN A 390 14.82 -5.29 19.99
C ASN A 390 13.40 -5.86 19.92
N ARG A 391 12.74 -5.77 18.76
CA ARG A 391 11.38 -6.29 18.58
C ARG A 391 11.31 -7.82 18.59
N ILE A 392 12.32 -8.49 18.05
CA ILE A 392 12.50 -9.95 18.14
C ILE A 392 12.72 -10.34 19.60
N GLN A 393 13.54 -9.58 20.34
CA GLN A 393 13.78 -9.82 21.75
C GLN A 393 12.48 -9.61 22.56
N GLU A 394 11.71 -8.56 22.28
CA GLU A 394 10.37 -8.36 22.86
C GLU A 394 9.43 -9.55 22.56
N ILE A 395 9.48 -10.10 21.35
CA ILE A 395 8.72 -11.31 20.98
C ILE A 395 9.21 -12.54 21.77
N HIS A 396 10.52 -12.73 21.91
CA HIS A 396 11.06 -13.80 22.75
C HIS A 396 10.61 -13.63 24.20
N ASP A 397 10.66 -12.40 24.70
CA ASP A 397 10.32 -12.01 26.08
C ASP A 397 8.81 -11.95 26.37
N THR A 398 7.95 -11.99 25.34
CA THR A 398 6.48 -11.85 25.51
C THR A 398 5.66 -12.95 24.86
N ILE A 399 6.19 -13.67 23.86
CA ILE A 399 5.52 -14.76 23.14
C ILE A 399 6.19 -16.11 23.42
N GLY A 400 7.47 -16.10 23.84
CA GLY A 400 8.22 -17.32 24.11
C GLY A 400 8.47 -18.13 22.85
N GLU A 401 8.82 -17.45 21.75
CA GLU A 401 9.21 -18.13 20.53
C GLU A 401 10.51 -18.93 20.74
N ASP A 402 10.54 -20.12 20.14
CA ASP A 402 11.40 -21.23 20.57
C ASP A 402 12.56 -21.53 19.61
N SER A 403 12.73 -20.70 18.58
CA SER A 403 13.78 -20.80 17.57
C SER A 403 14.19 -19.40 17.13
N ALA A 404 15.50 -19.24 16.88
CA ALA A 404 16.02 -18.00 16.32
C ALA A 404 15.32 -17.63 15.00
N ILE A 405 15.17 -16.32 14.76
CA ILE A 405 14.42 -15.73 13.64
C ILE A 405 15.38 -15.09 12.63
N LEU A 406 16.29 -14.23 13.08
CA LEU A 406 17.21 -13.44 12.27
C LEU A 406 18.64 -13.99 12.32
N ASP A 407 19.16 -14.27 13.50
CA ASP A 407 20.55 -14.74 13.71
C ASP A 407 20.65 -15.81 14.81
N ARG A 408 21.67 -16.68 14.71
CA ARG A 408 21.91 -17.76 15.70
C ARG A 408 22.26 -17.23 17.09
N SER A 409 22.73 -16.00 17.22
CA SER A 409 23.15 -15.40 18.50
C SER A 409 21.99 -14.86 19.34
N GLU A 410 20.74 -15.01 18.90
CA GLU A 410 19.56 -14.51 19.60
C GLU A 410 19.37 -15.17 20.97
N GLN A 411 19.02 -14.35 21.98
CA GLN A 411 18.77 -14.82 23.35
C GLN A 411 17.29 -15.17 23.50
N LEU A 412 16.99 -16.46 23.62
CA LEU A 412 15.63 -16.95 23.83
C LEU A 412 15.28 -16.85 25.33
N ASN A 413 14.15 -16.23 25.65
CA ASN A 413 13.68 -16.08 27.03
C ASN A 413 12.69 -17.18 27.40
N GLU A 414 13.16 -18.15 28.18
CA GLU A 414 12.38 -19.32 28.58
C GLU A 414 11.27 -18.96 29.59
N GLU A 415 11.49 -17.99 30.48
CA GLU A 415 10.52 -17.60 31.54
C GLU A 415 9.29 -16.90 30.97
N ALA A 416 9.50 -16.06 29.95
CA ALA A 416 8.46 -15.45 29.14
C ALA A 416 7.53 -16.49 28.48
N MET A 417 8.12 -17.56 27.91
CA MET A 417 7.38 -18.68 27.33
C MET A 417 6.43 -19.32 28.34
N TYR A 418 6.81 -19.43 29.62
CA TYR A 418 5.96 -20.02 30.65
C TYR A 418 4.84 -19.06 31.13
N ALA A 419 5.10 -17.74 31.20
CA ALA A 419 4.17 -16.75 31.75
C ALA A 419 2.89 -16.53 30.92
N ILE A 420 2.96 -16.73 29.60
CA ILE A 420 1.85 -16.52 28.66
C ILE A 420 0.81 -17.65 28.77
N TYR A 421 1.24 -18.86 29.13
CA TYR A 421 0.34 -20.00 29.24
C TYR A 421 -0.47 -20.02 30.55
N GLU A 422 -0.05 -19.29 31.59
CA GLU A 422 -0.90 -19.03 32.76
C GLU A 422 -1.89 -17.88 32.54
N LYS A 423 -1.68 -17.02 31.53
CA LYS A 423 -2.57 -15.91 31.18
C LYS A 423 -2.84 -15.82 29.67
N LYS A 424 -3.97 -16.43 29.26
CA LYS A 424 -4.74 -16.27 28.00
C LYS A 424 -4.00 -15.62 26.81
N GLY A 425 -3.89 -16.36 25.70
CA GLY A 425 -3.21 -16.02 24.43
C GLY A 425 -3.72 -14.83 23.60
N SER A 426 -3.97 -13.68 24.22
CA SER A 426 -4.27 -12.39 23.58
C SER A 426 -3.02 -11.53 23.30
N GLN A 427 -1.81 -12.08 23.47
CA GLN A 427 -0.55 -11.32 23.37
C GLN A 427 0.06 -11.29 21.97
N LEU A 428 -0.23 -12.25 21.09
CA LEU A 428 0.23 -12.22 19.68
C LEU A 428 -0.39 -11.07 18.88
N SER A 429 -1.67 -10.75 19.11
CA SER A 429 -2.36 -9.62 18.45
C SER A 429 -1.82 -8.25 18.89
N LEU A 430 -1.22 -8.14 20.08
CA LEU A 430 -0.61 -6.91 20.57
C LEU A 430 0.63 -6.50 19.75
N PHE A 431 1.36 -7.47 19.18
CA PHE A 431 2.50 -7.20 18.30
C PHE A 431 2.12 -6.96 16.84
N GLU A 432 0.94 -7.44 16.42
CA GLU A 432 0.34 -7.09 15.13
C GLU A 432 -0.31 -5.68 15.17
N GLU A 433 -0.83 -5.24 16.32
CA GLU A 433 -1.54 -3.96 16.48
C GLU A 433 -0.64 -2.73 16.75
N GLU A 434 0.56 -2.91 17.30
CA GLU A 434 1.48 -1.79 17.59
C GLU A 434 2.34 -1.42 16.36
N GLU A 435 1.91 -0.35 15.68
CA GLU A 435 2.54 0.29 14.51
C GLU A 435 2.53 -0.49 13.18
N GLU A 436 1.46 -1.27 12.91
CA GLU A 436 1.11 -1.63 11.53
C GLU A 436 0.65 -0.37 10.77
N PHE A 437 1.60 0.41 10.24
CA PHE A 437 1.32 1.19 9.04
C PHE A 437 1.14 0.19 7.91
N LEU A 438 -0.10 -0.20 7.64
CA LEU A 438 -0.43 -0.97 6.45
C LEU A 438 0.04 -0.15 5.24
N ASP A 439 0.95 -0.69 4.43
CA ASP A 439 1.42 -0.01 3.23
C ASP A 439 0.21 0.14 2.30
N LEU A 440 -0.14 1.37 1.93
CA LEU A 440 -1.27 1.61 1.02
C LEU A 440 -1.06 0.88 -0.31
N ASN A 441 0.19 0.66 -0.72
CA ASN A 441 0.51 -0.16 -1.89
C ASN A 441 0.24 -1.65 -1.65
N GLU A 442 0.42 -2.17 -0.42
CA GLU A 442 0.06 -3.54 -0.06
C GLU A 442 -1.47 -3.72 -0.11
N ALA A 443 -2.24 -2.76 0.42
CA ALA A 443 -3.70 -2.79 0.34
C ALA A 443 -4.22 -2.70 -1.10
N GLU A 444 -3.63 -1.81 -1.90
CA GLU A 444 -4.00 -1.67 -3.31
C GLU A 444 -3.67 -2.94 -4.10
N GLU A 445 -2.50 -3.53 -3.86
CA GLU A 445 -2.07 -4.76 -4.48
C GLU A 445 -2.95 -5.94 -4.07
N ILE A 446 -3.40 -6.03 -2.81
CA ILE A 446 -4.42 -7.02 -2.37
C ILE A 446 -5.72 -6.88 -3.16
N MET A 447 -6.19 -5.65 -3.41
CA MET A 447 -7.42 -5.41 -4.18
C MET A 447 -7.25 -5.70 -5.67
N ARG A 448 -6.09 -5.35 -6.25
CA ARG A 448 -5.70 -5.72 -7.63
C ARG A 448 -5.63 -7.24 -7.77
N GLN A 449 -5.05 -7.93 -6.80
CA GLN A 449 -5.00 -9.39 -6.71
C GLN A 449 -6.40 -9.98 -6.65
N LEU A 450 -7.24 -9.56 -5.70
CA LEU A 450 -8.60 -10.08 -5.56
C LEU A 450 -9.41 -9.95 -6.87
N ARG A 451 -9.30 -8.79 -7.54
CA ARG A 451 -9.98 -8.54 -8.83
C ARG A 451 -9.55 -9.49 -9.94
N ARG A 452 -8.26 -9.85 -9.97
CA ARG A 452 -7.66 -10.72 -10.98
C ARG A 452 -7.89 -12.21 -10.66
N ASP A 453 -7.88 -12.55 -9.37
CA ASP A 453 -7.68 -13.90 -8.86
C ASP A 453 -9.02 -14.57 -8.57
N ASN A 454 -9.88 -13.84 -7.88
CA ASN A 454 -11.24 -14.25 -7.59
C ASN A 454 -12.23 -13.15 -8.02
N PRO A 455 -12.47 -12.98 -9.34
CA PRO A 455 -13.37 -11.95 -9.86
C PRO A 455 -14.80 -12.08 -9.31
N ALA A 456 -15.21 -13.29 -8.94
CA ALA A 456 -16.52 -13.54 -8.32
C ALA A 456 -16.57 -12.99 -6.90
N GLU A 457 -15.54 -13.21 -6.09
CA GLU A 457 -15.43 -12.64 -4.74
C GLU A 457 -15.21 -11.12 -4.78
N TYR A 458 -14.36 -10.63 -5.69
CA TYR A 458 -14.27 -9.20 -5.97
C TYR A 458 -15.65 -8.63 -6.35
N GLY A 459 -16.38 -9.32 -7.23
CA GLY A 459 -17.74 -8.96 -7.62
C GLY A 459 -18.72 -9.02 -6.44
N ARG A 460 -18.59 -9.99 -5.55
CA ARG A 460 -19.37 -10.11 -4.31
C ARG A 460 -19.10 -8.92 -3.40
N ILE A 461 -17.83 -8.62 -3.12
CA ILE A 461 -17.39 -7.49 -2.29
C ILE A 461 -17.83 -6.17 -2.91
N ALA A 462 -17.63 -5.98 -4.22
CA ALA A 462 -18.06 -4.79 -4.95
C ALA A 462 -19.59 -4.66 -5.01
N GLY A 463 -20.32 -5.78 -4.96
CA GLY A 463 -21.78 -5.86 -4.92
C GLY A 463 -22.37 -5.83 -3.51
N LEU A 464 -21.54 -5.76 -2.46
CA LEU A 464 -22.02 -5.66 -1.09
C LEU A 464 -22.80 -4.35 -0.93
N ARG A 465 -23.94 -4.46 -0.23
CA ARG A 465 -24.77 -3.30 0.06
C ARG A 465 -24.09 -2.43 1.12
N ASP A 466 -24.29 -1.13 1.01
CA ASP A 466 -23.90 -0.20 2.08
C ASP A 466 -24.60 -0.55 3.40
N GLY A 467 -23.95 -0.21 4.50
CA GLY A 467 -24.48 -0.35 5.85
C GLY A 467 -24.22 -1.72 6.48
N ILE A 468 -23.28 -2.49 5.93
CA ILE A 468 -22.84 -3.77 6.51
C ILE A 468 -22.21 -3.53 7.87
N ARG A 469 -22.46 -4.48 8.78
CA ARG A 469 -22.06 -4.43 10.18
C ARG A 469 -21.36 -5.72 10.50
N ALA A 470 -20.23 -5.62 11.18
CA ALA A 470 -19.50 -6.75 11.71
C ALA A 470 -19.10 -6.47 13.16
N VAL A 471 -18.71 -7.53 13.86
CA VAL A 471 -18.09 -7.42 15.17
C VAL A 471 -16.88 -8.32 15.20
N LYS A 472 -15.71 -7.71 15.38
CA LYS A 472 -14.44 -8.39 15.47
C LYS A 472 -14.04 -8.53 16.95
N PRO A 473 -13.70 -9.74 17.43
CA PRO A 473 -13.00 -9.91 18.70
C PRO A 473 -11.67 -9.16 18.65
N SER A 474 -11.42 -8.27 19.60
CA SER A 474 -10.26 -7.36 19.58
C SER A 474 -9.76 -7.07 20.99
N VAL A 475 -8.43 -6.96 21.16
CA VAL A 475 -7.84 -6.53 22.43
C VAL A 475 -8.14 -5.05 22.67
N THR A 476 -8.10 -4.26 21.60
CA THR A 476 -8.45 -2.84 21.62
C THR A 476 -9.92 -2.67 21.32
N LYS A 477 -10.71 -2.27 22.33
CA LYS A 477 -12.15 -2.04 22.15
C LYS A 477 -12.45 -0.69 21.50
N GLY A 478 -13.43 -0.69 20.62
CA GLY A 478 -13.73 0.48 19.81
C GLY A 478 -14.84 0.29 18.80
N LEU A 479 -14.99 1.30 17.95
CA LEU A 479 -15.93 1.28 16.84
C LEU A 479 -15.29 1.89 15.60
N TYR A 480 -15.29 1.12 14.52
CA TYR A 480 -14.96 1.58 13.19
C TYR A 480 -16.24 1.96 12.43
N VAL A 481 -16.21 3.09 11.74
CA VAL A 481 -17.29 3.53 10.85
C VAL A 481 -16.71 4.12 9.58
N PHE A 482 -17.15 3.62 8.43
CA PHE A 482 -16.84 4.18 7.13
C PHE A 482 -18.06 4.91 6.57
N CYS A 483 -17.91 6.21 6.31
CA CYS A 483 -18.95 7.03 5.72
C CYS A 483 -18.57 7.49 4.31
N GLN A 484 -19.58 7.58 3.45
CA GLN A 484 -19.45 8.09 2.09
C GLN A 484 -20.60 9.04 1.76
N ALA A 485 -20.30 10.09 1.00
CA ALA A 485 -21.25 11.02 0.43
C ALA A 485 -20.76 11.43 -0.97
N GLY A 486 -21.35 10.82 -2.01
CA GLY A 486 -20.84 10.97 -3.37
C GLY A 486 -19.42 10.42 -3.48
N ARG A 487 -18.46 11.26 -3.84
CA ARG A 487 -17.02 10.92 -3.87
C ARG A 487 -16.30 11.14 -2.54
N TYR A 488 -16.90 11.87 -1.61
CA TYR A 488 -16.27 12.14 -0.33
C TYR A 488 -16.37 10.93 0.59
N GLN A 489 -15.23 10.46 1.07
CA GLN A 489 -15.08 9.28 1.91
C GLN A 489 -14.34 9.65 3.20
N GLN A 490 -14.73 9.03 4.31
CA GLN A 490 -14.07 9.25 5.59
C GLN A 490 -14.20 8.03 6.50
N LEU A 491 -13.05 7.56 7.00
CA LEU A 491 -12.97 6.52 8.01
C LEU A 491 -12.88 7.16 9.40
N PHE A 492 -13.53 6.53 10.37
CA PHE A 492 -13.52 6.93 11.77
C PHE A 492 -13.21 5.72 12.64
N LEU A 493 -12.25 5.87 13.54
CA LEU A 493 -12.01 4.94 14.64
C LEU A 493 -12.34 5.64 15.96
N LEU A 494 -13.17 4.99 16.77
CA LEU A 494 -13.62 5.49 18.06
C LEU A 494 -13.10 4.56 19.17
N ASN A 495 -12.77 5.12 20.33
CA ASN A 495 -12.48 4.34 21.54
C ASN A 495 -13.75 3.86 22.25
N GLU A 496 -13.58 3.12 23.35
CA GLU A 496 -14.67 2.69 24.25
C GLU A 496 -15.56 3.85 24.71
N LYS A 497 -14.96 5.01 25.01
CA LYS A 497 -15.68 6.24 25.42
C LYS A 497 -16.33 6.97 24.25
N ARG A 498 -16.35 6.37 23.06
CA ARG A 498 -16.97 6.89 21.84
C ARG A 498 -16.39 8.20 21.31
N GLY A 499 -15.17 8.55 21.73
CA GLY A 499 -14.39 9.64 21.15
C GLY A 499 -13.64 9.17 19.91
N ILE A 500 -13.56 10.02 18.88
CA ILE A 500 -12.77 9.73 17.66
C ILE A 500 -11.28 9.76 18.03
N THR A 501 -10.61 8.61 17.90
CA THR A 501 -9.17 8.46 18.16
C THR A 501 -8.34 8.61 16.88
N SER A 502 -8.87 8.18 15.74
CA SER A 502 -8.17 8.28 14.46
C SER A 502 -9.13 8.50 13.30
N ARG A 503 -8.58 9.14 12.26
CA ARG A 503 -9.15 9.31 10.91
C ARG A 503 -8.15 8.87 9.83
N ASP A 504 -6.99 8.37 10.25
CA ASP A 504 -5.86 7.99 9.41
C ASP A 504 -6.08 6.60 8.81
N ILE A 505 -6.03 6.49 7.48
CA ILE A 505 -6.40 5.26 6.77
C ILE A 505 -5.48 4.09 7.14
N PRO A 506 -4.13 4.19 7.06
CA PRO A 506 -3.24 3.09 7.40
C PRO A 506 -3.47 2.56 8.81
N ARG A 507 -3.57 3.44 9.81
CA ARG A 507 -3.84 3.05 11.20
C ARG A 507 -5.17 2.33 11.36
N ILE A 508 -6.22 2.79 10.68
CA ILE A 508 -7.55 2.18 10.79
C ILE A 508 -7.57 0.81 10.11
N LEU A 509 -6.95 0.69 8.94
CA LEU A 509 -6.84 -0.58 8.20
C LEU A 509 -6.09 -1.65 9.01
N GLY A 510 -4.98 -1.29 9.67
CA GLY A 510 -4.27 -2.22 10.57
C GLY A 510 -5.16 -2.73 11.71
N VAL A 511 -5.94 -1.84 12.35
CA VAL A 511 -6.83 -2.22 13.46
C VAL A 511 -7.97 -3.16 13.03
N ILE A 512 -8.55 -2.97 11.85
CA ILE A 512 -9.68 -3.79 11.37
C ILE A 512 -9.25 -5.03 10.57
N LYS A 513 -7.96 -5.18 10.26
CA LYS A 513 -7.41 -6.34 9.55
C LYS A 513 -7.76 -7.64 10.26
N CYS A 514 -8.18 -8.66 9.52
CA CYS A 514 -8.58 -9.94 10.07
C CYS A 514 -8.27 -11.10 9.12
N ASP A 515 -8.27 -12.32 9.68
CA ASP A 515 -8.16 -13.55 8.91
C ASP A 515 -9.50 -13.85 8.18
N PRO A 516 -9.47 -14.36 6.92
CA PRO A 516 -10.69 -14.67 6.17
C PRO A 516 -11.65 -15.65 6.86
N GLU A 517 -11.17 -16.52 7.75
CA GLU A 517 -11.98 -17.51 8.46
C GLU A 517 -12.51 -17.00 9.82
N LEU A 518 -12.14 -15.77 10.23
CA LEU A 518 -12.55 -15.22 11.51
C LEU A 518 -14.07 -15.02 11.56
N LYS A 519 -14.71 -15.66 12.55
CA LYS A 519 -16.15 -15.52 12.77
C LYS A 519 -16.47 -14.21 13.51
N THR A 520 -17.49 -13.52 13.03
CA THR A 520 -18.05 -12.33 13.70
C THR A 520 -18.73 -12.69 15.03
N LEU A 521 -18.71 -11.76 15.98
CA LEU A 521 -19.50 -11.82 17.22
C LEU A 521 -20.88 -11.17 17.05
N GLU A 522 -21.70 -11.28 18.10
CA GLU A 522 -22.99 -10.59 18.18
C GLU A 522 -22.82 -9.07 18.32
N ILE A 523 -23.72 -8.33 17.67
CA ILE A 523 -23.74 -6.86 17.70
C ILE A 523 -24.09 -6.37 19.12
N PRO A 524 -23.23 -5.56 19.76
CA PRO A 524 -23.47 -5.08 21.12
C PRO A 524 -24.65 -4.10 21.17
N SER A 525 -25.27 -3.98 22.34
CA SER A 525 -26.31 -2.98 22.57
C SER A 525 -25.77 -1.56 22.39
N GLY A 526 -26.58 -0.67 21.82
CA GLY A 526 -26.17 0.72 21.53
C GLY A 526 -25.33 0.92 20.26
N TYR A 527 -24.85 -0.16 19.62
CA TYR A 527 -24.04 -0.10 18.39
C TYR A 527 -24.60 0.86 17.32
N ASN A 528 -25.88 0.69 16.97
CA ASN A 528 -26.52 1.49 15.94
C ASN A 528 -26.62 2.98 16.33
N ALA A 529 -26.82 3.27 17.61
CA ALA A 529 -26.89 4.65 18.09
C ALA A 529 -25.54 5.36 17.94
N ASP A 530 -24.46 4.63 18.22
CA ASP A 530 -23.08 5.13 18.07
C ASP A 530 -22.71 5.34 16.60
N VAL A 531 -23.02 4.38 15.72
CA VAL A 531 -22.81 4.51 14.27
C VAL A 531 -23.62 5.69 13.70
N MET A 532 -24.88 5.84 14.13
CA MET A 532 -25.74 6.95 13.67
C MET A 532 -25.30 8.31 14.22
N ARG A 533 -24.60 8.36 15.37
CA ARG A 533 -23.94 9.59 15.83
C ARG A 533 -22.81 9.99 14.88
N VAL A 534 -21.97 9.05 14.46
CA VAL A 534 -20.90 9.30 13.48
C VAL A 534 -21.48 9.74 12.13
N LYS A 535 -22.54 9.06 11.66
CA LYS A 535 -23.24 9.45 10.41
C LYS A 535 -23.76 10.89 10.47
N ARG A 536 -24.35 11.32 11.60
CA ARG A 536 -24.83 12.71 11.77
C ARG A 536 -23.68 13.72 11.70
N GLN A 537 -22.58 13.46 12.39
CA GLN A 537 -21.39 14.32 12.34
C GLN A 537 -20.78 14.39 10.92
N PHE A 538 -20.77 13.25 10.21
CA PHE A 538 -20.33 13.21 8.81
C PHE A 538 -21.30 13.97 7.90
N ALA A 539 -22.61 13.84 8.10
CA ALA A 539 -23.62 14.58 7.34
C ALA A 539 -23.50 16.10 7.50
N GLU A 540 -23.21 16.59 8.70
CA GLU A 540 -22.91 18.01 8.93
C GLU A 540 -21.67 18.46 8.15
N THR A 541 -20.61 17.64 8.14
CA THR A 541 -19.39 17.90 7.37
C THR A 541 -19.66 17.92 5.86
N VAL A 542 -20.51 17.03 5.36
CA VAL A 542 -20.93 16.97 3.95
C VAL A 542 -21.74 18.21 3.58
N LYS A 543 -22.69 18.61 4.43
CA LYS A 543 -23.51 19.81 4.21
C LYS A 543 -22.65 21.07 4.14
N GLN A 544 -21.66 21.20 5.02
CA GLN A 544 -20.68 22.29 4.98
C GLN A 544 -19.88 22.26 3.68
N ARG A 545 -19.37 21.09 3.27
CA ARG A 545 -18.63 20.93 2.00
C ARG A 545 -19.48 21.22 0.75
N GLN A 546 -20.76 20.83 0.75
CA GLN A 546 -21.66 21.11 -0.37
C GLN A 546 -21.93 22.60 -0.48
N ALA A 547 -22.19 23.27 0.64
CA ALA A 547 -22.34 24.72 0.68
C ALA A 547 -21.06 25.43 0.18
N GLU A 548 -19.87 24.94 0.55
CA GLU A 548 -18.59 25.43 0.02
C GLU A 548 -18.46 25.20 -1.50
N LEU A 549 -18.81 24.02 -2.01
CA LEU A 549 -18.73 23.69 -3.45
C LEU A 549 -19.73 24.47 -4.31
N GLU A 550 -20.96 24.67 -3.84
CA GLU A 550 -21.98 25.46 -4.53
C GLU A 550 -21.58 26.95 -4.61
N HIS A 551 -20.93 27.47 -3.57
CA HIS A 551 -20.29 28.78 -3.61
C HIS A 551 -19.03 28.83 -4.50
N THR A 552 -18.49 27.67 -4.91
CA THR A 552 -17.23 27.52 -5.67
C THR A 552 -17.45 26.90 -7.07
N LEU A 553 -18.59 27.13 -7.73
CA LEU A 553 -18.77 26.77 -9.14
C LEU A 553 -17.91 27.67 -10.05
N SER A 554 -16.63 27.32 -10.19
CA SER A 554 -15.73 27.90 -11.19
C SER A 554 -16.11 27.36 -12.56
N LEU A 555 -16.77 28.17 -13.40
CA LEU A 555 -17.01 27.88 -14.82
C LEU A 555 -15.70 27.51 -15.53
N SER A 556 -15.69 26.51 -16.43
CA SER A 556 -14.53 26.21 -17.27
C SER A 556 -14.19 27.37 -18.22
N GLN A 557 -12.99 27.41 -18.80
CA GLN A 557 -12.66 28.47 -19.76
C GLN A 557 -13.54 28.43 -21.02
N GLY A 558 -13.84 27.24 -21.55
CA GLY A 558 -14.81 27.08 -22.64
C GLY A 558 -16.20 27.61 -22.27
N GLN A 559 -16.69 27.31 -21.07
CA GLN A 559 -17.96 27.86 -20.58
C GLN A 559 -17.91 29.38 -20.43
N ARG A 560 -16.87 29.94 -19.81
CA ARG A 560 -16.72 31.41 -19.67
C ARG A 560 -16.67 32.10 -21.03
N TYR A 561 -15.94 31.52 -21.98
CA TYR A 561 -15.84 32.03 -23.35
C TYR A 561 -17.22 32.03 -24.00
N VAL A 562 -17.87 30.87 -24.06
CA VAL A 562 -19.19 30.71 -24.68
C VAL A 562 -20.24 31.61 -24.04
N LEU A 563 -20.30 31.67 -22.71
CA LEU A 563 -21.26 32.51 -21.99
C LEU A 563 -21.00 34.00 -22.22
N ARG A 564 -19.73 34.42 -22.35
CA ARG A 564 -19.38 35.79 -22.71
C ARG A 564 -19.84 36.12 -24.14
N GLU A 565 -19.52 35.26 -25.11
CA GLU A 565 -19.91 35.48 -26.51
C GLU A 565 -21.44 35.43 -26.71
N LEU A 566 -22.15 34.56 -25.98
CA LEU A 566 -23.61 34.53 -25.96
C LEU A 566 -24.20 35.85 -25.43
N ARG A 567 -23.61 36.46 -24.39
CA ARG A 567 -24.05 37.79 -23.91
C ARG A 567 -23.81 38.89 -24.95
N VAL A 568 -22.68 38.84 -25.66
CA VAL A 568 -22.41 39.79 -26.75
C VAL A 568 -23.45 39.64 -27.86
N LEU A 569 -23.75 38.40 -28.27
CA LEU A 569 -24.82 38.08 -29.23
C LEU A 569 -26.20 38.55 -28.76
N PHE A 570 -26.51 38.39 -27.47
CA PHE A 570 -27.77 38.82 -26.90
C PHE A 570 -27.98 40.34 -27.01
N GLY A 571 -26.93 41.11 -26.70
CA GLY A 571 -26.95 42.57 -26.79
C GLY A 571 -27.01 43.12 -28.21
N LEU A 572 -26.53 42.37 -29.20
CA LEU A 572 -26.54 42.76 -30.62
C LEU A 572 -27.79 42.33 -31.38
N SER A 573 -28.62 41.44 -30.81
CA SER A 573 -29.82 40.94 -31.48
C SER A 573 -31.06 41.80 -31.21
N ASN A 574 -31.84 42.09 -32.24
CA ASN A 574 -33.18 42.69 -32.14
C ASN A 574 -34.31 41.67 -32.35
N ASP A 575 -33.96 40.39 -32.54
CA ASP A 575 -34.89 39.29 -32.76
C ASP A 575 -35.18 38.58 -31.44
N ASP A 576 -36.46 38.56 -31.05
CA ASP A 576 -36.94 37.97 -29.81
C ASP A 576 -36.80 36.44 -29.79
N GLU A 577 -36.93 35.75 -30.93
CA GLU A 577 -36.72 34.30 -31.00
C GLU A 577 -35.25 33.94 -30.74
N VAL A 578 -34.34 34.71 -31.32
CA VAL A 578 -32.88 34.54 -31.10
C VAL A 578 -32.52 34.79 -29.64
N LYS A 579 -33.13 35.78 -28.99
CA LYS A 579 -32.90 36.06 -27.56
C LYS A 579 -33.39 34.92 -26.66
N ILE A 580 -34.55 34.34 -26.97
CA ILE A 580 -35.07 33.17 -26.24
C ILE A 580 -34.11 31.99 -26.39
N GLN A 581 -33.61 31.73 -27.60
CA GLN A 581 -32.65 30.66 -27.85
C GLN A 581 -31.33 30.87 -27.10
N ILE A 582 -30.81 32.10 -27.06
CA ILE A 582 -29.60 32.44 -26.28
C ILE A 582 -29.80 32.14 -24.80
N ASN A 583 -30.94 32.54 -24.23
CA ASN A 583 -31.22 32.30 -22.81
C ASN A 583 -31.27 30.80 -22.46
N ILE A 584 -31.82 29.97 -23.36
CA ILE A 584 -31.84 28.50 -23.20
C ILE A 584 -30.41 27.95 -23.20
N LEU A 585 -29.59 28.35 -24.16
CA LEU A 585 -28.19 27.93 -24.26
C LEU A 585 -27.36 28.42 -23.07
N GLU A 586 -27.52 29.68 -22.66
CA GLU A 586 -26.81 30.26 -21.53
C GLU A 586 -27.12 29.49 -20.24
N LYS A 587 -28.40 29.16 -20.01
CA LYS A 587 -28.83 28.36 -18.86
C LYS A 587 -28.24 26.95 -18.89
N ALA A 588 -28.24 26.31 -20.05
CA ALA A 588 -27.68 24.96 -20.21
C ALA A 588 -26.18 24.92 -19.95
N PHE A 589 -25.41 25.82 -20.56
CA PHE A 589 -23.96 25.84 -20.49
C PHE A 589 -23.38 26.47 -19.21
N ARG A 590 -24.21 27.04 -18.33
CA ARG A 590 -23.80 27.47 -16.97
C ARG A 590 -23.70 26.31 -15.97
N GLY A 591 -24.25 25.13 -16.31
CA GLY A 591 -24.23 23.95 -15.45
C GLY A 591 -22.90 23.19 -15.42
N THR A 592 -22.84 22.11 -14.62
CA THR A 592 -21.77 21.10 -14.69
C THR A 592 -21.76 20.40 -16.05
N MET A 593 -20.61 20.38 -16.72
CA MET A 593 -20.44 19.80 -18.06
C MET A 593 -19.83 18.40 -17.97
N THR A 594 -20.14 17.53 -18.93
CA THR A 594 -19.41 16.27 -19.12
C THR A 594 -18.04 16.54 -19.73
N THR A 595 -17.10 15.59 -19.63
CA THR A 595 -15.78 15.71 -20.25
C THR A 595 -15.88 15.89 -21.77
N ALA A 596 -16.82 15.20 -22.43
CA ALA A 596 -17.08 15.33 -23.87
C ALA A 596 -17.54 16.75 -24.25
N ILE A 597 -18.55 17.30 -23.55
CA ILE A 597 -19.04 18.67 -23.82
C ILE A 597 -17.95 19.70 -23.49
N THR A 598 -17.18 19.48 -22.43
CA THR A 598 -16.09 20.38 -22.05
C THR A 598 -15.00 20.43 -23.13
N ARG A 599 -14.66 19.29 -23.75
CA ARG A 599 -13.73 19.24 -24.89
C ARG A 599 -14.25 20.03 -26.10
N GLU A 600 -15.53 19.87 -26.42
CA GLU A 600 -16.18 20.60 -27.53
C GLU A 600 -16.23 22.12 -27.28
N LEU A 601 -16.59 22.55 -26.07
CA LEU A 601 -16.56 23.98 -25.70
C LEU A 601 -15.14 24.55 -25.75
N ASN A 602 -14.13 23.76 -25.41
CA ASN A 602 -12.73 24.14 -25.54
C ASN A 602 -12.29 24.20 -27.02
N HIS A 603 -12.82 23.34 -27.89
CA HIS A 603 -12.61 23.42 -29.34
C HIS A 603 -13.21 24.71 -29.92
N ILE A 604 -14.46 25.03 -29.57
CA ILE A 604 -15.14 26.29 -29.90
C ILE A 604 -14.30 27.50 -29.47
N ARG A 605 -13.77 27.49 -28.24
CA ARG A 605 -12.89 28.54 -27.72
C ARG A 605 -11.58 28.65 -28.51
N ARG A 606 -10.90 27.54 -28.78
CA ARG A 606 -9.61 27.52 -29.49
C ARG A 606 -9.73 28.07 -30.91
N ASN A 607 -10.84 27.78 -31.58
CA ASN A 607 -11.12 28.27 -32.93
C ASN A 607 -11.72 29.68 -32.95
N GLY A 608 -11.90 30.32 -31.79
CA GLY A 608 -12.44 31.68 -31.71
C GLY A 608 -13.85 31.82 -32.30
N MET A 609 -14.67 30.78 -32.23
CA MET A 609 -16.01 30.80 -32.84
C MET A 609 -16.90 31.82 -32.12
N ALA A 610 -17.47 32.76 -32.88
CA ALA A 610 -18.38 33.79 -32.39
C ALA A 610 -19.60 33.96 -33.31
N GLY A 611 -20.55 34.80 -32.92
CA GLY A 611 -21.70 35.15 -33.75
C GLY A 611 -22.61 33.96 -34.10
N LYS A 612 -23.15 33.95 -35.33
CA LYS A 612 -24.07 32.90 -35.80
C LYS A 612 -23.43 31.51 -35.83
N HIS A 613 -22.12 31.42 -36.08
CA HIS A 613 -21.39 30.14 -36.08
C HIS A 613 -21.33 29.53 -34.69
N LEU A 614 -21.06 30.34 -33.67
CA LEU A 614 -21.12 29.90 -32.28
C LEU A 614 -22.53 29.41 -31.92
N MET A 615 -23.56 30.17 -32.28
CA MET A 615 -24.96 29.80 -31.99
C MET A 615 -25.31 28.43 -32.55
N ARG A 616 -24.91 28.18 -33.81
CA ARG A 616 -25.17 26.90 -34.48
C ARG A 616 -24.45 25.75 -33.80
N ALA A 617 -23.15 25.91 -33.52
CA ALA A 617 -22.35 24.89 -32.84
C ALA A 617 -22.89 24.55 -31.44
N LEU A 618 -23.30 25.57 -30.67
CA LEU A 618 -23.89 25.37 -29.34
C LEU A 618 -25.26 24.72 -29.39
N THR A 619 -26.06 25.03 -30.41
CA THR A 619 -27.37 24.41 -30.63
C THR A 619 -27.21 22.94 -31.04
N GLU A 620 -26.25 22.64 -31.93
CA GLU A 620 -25.89 21.26 -32.30
C GLU A 620 -25.42 20.48 -31.07
N LEU A 621 -24.53 21.04 -30.24
CA LEU A 621 -24.11 20.41 -28.98
C LEU A 621 -25.26 20.22 -27.98
N TYR A 622 -26.15 21.21 -27.89
CA TYR A 622 -27.33 21.16 -27.01
C TYR A 622 -28.26 19.99 -27.38
N HIS A 623 -28.46 19.73 -28.67
CA HIS A 623 -29.28 18.62 -29.16
C HIS A 623 -28.53 17.28 -29.14
N GLN A 624 -27.28 17.24 -29.60
CA GLN A 624 -26.47 16.02 -29.66
C GLN A 624 -26.28 15.37 -28.29
N HIS A 625 -26.17 16.18 -27.23
CA HIS A 625 -26.00 15.70 -25.87
C HIS A 625 -27.30 15.68 -25.04
N SER A 626 -28.47 15.85 -25.68
CA SER A 626 -29.78 15.90 -25.02
C SER A 626 -29.79 16.81 -23.78
N MET A 627 -29.19 18.00 -23.89
CA MET A 627 -28.99 18.89 -22.75
C MET A 627 -30.30 19.45 -22.19
N ARG A 628 -31.38 19.44 -22.99
CA ARG A 628 -32.74 19.76 -22.56
C ARG A 628 -33.20 18.84 -21.42
N ASP A 629 -33.10 17.53 -21.64
CA ASP A 629 -33.44 16.50 -20.66
C ASP A 629 -32.55 16.62 -19.42
N TRP A 630 -31.29 17.02 -19.61
CA TRP A 630 -30.34 17.23 -18.52
C TRP A 630 -30.70 18.45 -17.66
N SER A 631 -31.12 19.57 -18.25
CA SER A 631 -31.52 20.78 -17.53
C SER A 631 -32.87 20.63 -16.83
N GLU A 632 -33.82 19.93 -17.44
CA GLU A 632 -35.12 19.58 -16.83
C GLU A 632 -34.92 18.55 -15.71
N ARG A 633 -34.13 17.49 -15.94
CA ARG A 633 -33.68 16.58 -14.88
C ARG A 633 -32.86 17.30 -13.81
N ARG A 634 -32.12 18.37 -14.10
CA ARG A 634 -31.34 19.14 -13.10
C ARG A 634 -32.24 19.98 -12.19
N SER A 635 -33.31 20.52 -12.76
CA SER A 635 -34.32 21.27 -12.01
C SER A 635 -35.12 20.32 -11.11
N GLN A 636 -35.27 19.06 -11.52
CA GLN A 636 -35.75 17.95 -10.68
C GLN A 636 -34.66 17.38 -9.73
N ARG A 637 -33.38 17.38 -10.12
CA ARG A 637 -32.21 16.90 -9.34
C ARG A 637 -31.65 17.90 -8.34
N SER A 638 -32.23 19.09 -8.21
CA SER A 638 -32.08 19.84 -6.97
C SER A 638 -32.52 19.00 -5.75
N GLU A 639 -33.19 17.87 -5.98
CA GLU A 639 -33.54 16.84 -4.99
C GLU A 639 -32.64 15.58 -5.00
N ASP A 640 -31.63 15.45 -5.88
CA ASP A 640 -30.58 14.42 -5.72
C ASP A 640 -29.61 14.89 -4.61
N GLN A 641 -30.11 14.96 -3.37
CA GLN A 641 -29.27 15.19 -2.20
C GLN A 641 -28.12 14.18 -2.23
N ILE A 642 -26.88 14.65 -2.06
CA ILE A 642 -25.76 13.75 -1.74
C ILE A 642 -26.09 13.18 -0.36
N ILE A 643 -26.74 12.02 -0.33
CA ILE A 643 -27.18 11.39 0.90
C ILE A 643 -25.94 10.80 1.57
N PRO A 644 -25.57 11.28 2.76
CA PRO A 644 -24.51 10.67 3.53
C PRO A 644 -24.95 9.26 3.91
N LYS A 645 -24.13 8.27 3.58
CA LYS A 645 -24.37 6.86 3.86
C LYS A 645 -23.22 6.27 4.67
N ILE A 646 -23.54 5.21 5.41
CA ILE A 646 -22.54 4.36 6.06
C ILE A 646 -22.25 3.26 5.07
N VAL A 647 -21.02 3.11 4.63
CA VAL A 647 -20.61 2.03 3.72
C VAL A 647 -20.50 0.73 4.52
N CYS A 648 -19.74 0.76 5.60
CA CYS A 648 -19.64 -0.33 6.55
C CYS A 648 -19.26 0.18 7.94
N SER A 649 -19.40 -0.69 8.93
CA SER A 649 -19.04 -0.41 10.32
C SER A 649 -18.67 -1.71 11.02
N GLU A 650 -17.75 -1.63 11.98
CA GLU A 650 -17.31 -2.80 12.75
C GLU A 650 -17.10 -2.43 14.22
N ALA A 651 -17.68 -3.21 15.14
CA ALA A 651 -17.35 -3.10 16.56
C ALA A 651 -16.14 -3.98 16.88
N LEU A 652 -15.24 -3.43 17.69
CA LEU A 652 -14.07 -4.11 18.21
C LEU A 652 -14.36 -4.41 19.69
N LEU A 653 -14.51 -5.69 20.05
CA LEU A 653 -14.98 -6.13 21.38
C LEU A 653 -14.00 -7.01 22.14
#